data_AF-A0A345VI47-F1
#
_entry.id   AF-A0A345VI47-F1
#
_cell.length_a   1.000
_cell.length_b   1.000
_cell.length_c   1.000
_cell.angle_alpha   90.00
_cell.angle_beta   90.00
_cell.angle_gamma   90.00
#
_symmetry.space_group_name_H-M   'P 1'
#
loop_
_entity.id
_entity.type
_entity.pdbx_description
1 polymer ?
#
loop_
_entity_poly.entity_id
_entity_poly.type
_entity_poly.pdbx_seq_one_letter_code
_entity_poly.pdbx_strand_id
1 'polypeptide(L)'
;MDAEELNTIDKLTYRYNKLIEPNQLVKWGNDLGNFIPKEVKHFIGGIGQNISEQELYLKVLELLGQGFHEVEKQAAKYSISKKDILKKYHSIDRYEEIPLLRSYQISTAVNEYKQLDLVAAALQGAATGALGFAGIPFNLVLSTFLYFRAVQSIALYYGYDVTQDSDELVIASKVYTEAMSPSVKGGTDELSTVIAKVMVMSKATIIQQTAKKSWADMAARGGVPLLLTQMRALAHKSAQKALEKAGQKGLENTLFRETFELLGKKLTQKAIQRSIPFISAGIGALIDTAQMNNVLEYADVFYQKRFLAEKEYRISLLKEQKEHQIIDAEFTDSTTKGHFMSKELSPKYNPAEVEAGRYQSWLDQDVFKPSGNPDAKPYSIVIPPPNVTGKLHLGHAWDTTLQDIIIRQKRMQGFDTLWLPGMDHAGIATQAKVEERLRGEGITRYDLGREKFLDKVWEWKDEYAATIKDQWGKMGLSVDYSRERFTLDEGLSKAVRKVFVDLYKKGWIYRGEFIINWDPAARTALSDIEVIHKDVEGAFYHMNYMLEDGSRALQVATTRPETMFGDVAVAVNPEDDRYKDLIGQNVILPIVNKAIPIVADEHADPEFGTGVVKITPAHDPNDFLVGQRHDLPQVNVMNDDGTMNELAAEFVGMDRFEARKAVVAKLEEIGALVEIEKRVHSVGHSERSGAVVEPRLSTQWFVKMDQLAKNAIANQDTDDKVAFYPPRFNDTFMSWMENVHDWVISRQLWWGHQIPAWYNENGDMYVGEEAPEGDGWVQDEDVLDTWFSSALWPFSTMGWPDTDSADFQRYFPTSTLVTGYDIIFFWVSRMIFQSLEFTGRQPFQNVLIHGLIRDEEGRKMSKSLGNGIDPMDVIEKYGADALRWFLSNGSAPGQDVRFSYEKMDASWNFINKIWNISRYILMNNEGLDLETAADKVAQVASGQAGNVTDRWILHNLNETIAKVTENFDKFEFGVAGHILYNFIWEEFANWYVELTKEVLYSDNEEEKVVTRAVLLYTLDKILRLLHPIMPFVTEEIFAQYAEGSIVTADYPVVNEAFDNADAHKGVESLKDLIRAVRNARAEVNVAPSKPITILVKTSDAELESFFTSNVNYIKRFTNPETLEISADLTAPELAMSAVITGAEIFLPLADLLNVDEELARLDKELAKWQKELDMVGKKLGNERFVANAKPEVVQKERDKQADYQAKYDATQERIEEMKKLVK
;
A
#
# COMPACT_ATOMS: atom_id res chain seq x y z
N MET A 1 -1.52 -32.97 43.10
CA MET A 1 -1.55 -32.04 44.30
C MET A 1 -3.00 -31.90 44.82
N ASP A 2 -3.33 -32.52 46.15
CA ASP A 2 -4.62 -32.69 46.85
C ASP A 2 -5.09 -31.36 47.47
N ALA A 3 -6.34 -31.04 47.18
CA ALA A 3 -7.42 -30.06 47.41
C ALA A 3 -7.25 -29.34 48.76
N GLU A 4 -6.25 -29.82 49.60
CA GLU A 4 -6.00 -29.12 50.89
C GLU A 4 -4.73 -28.27 50.81
N GLU A 5 -4.02 -28.32 49.59
CA GLU A 5 -2.89 -27.41 49.32
C GLU A 5 -3.30 -26.32 48.31
N LEU A 6 -4.54 -26.37 47.77
CA LEU A 6 -5.14 -25.34 46.88
C LEU A 6 -6.07 -24.41 47.67
N ASN A 7 -6.41 -24.91 48.93
CA ASN A 7 -7.23 -24.06 49.81
C ASN A 7 -6.34 -23.18 50.69
N THR A 8 -4.99 -23.45 50.66
CA THR A 8 -4.02 -22.59 51.36
C THR A 8 -3.48 -21.52 50.39
N ILE A 9 -3.76 -21.66 49.05
CA ILE A 9 -3.30 -20.65 48.05
C ILE A 9 -4.46 -19.71 47.72
N ASP A 10 -5.69 -20.20 48.12
CA ASP A 10 -6.90 -19.36 47.99
C ASP A 10 -7.13 -18.55 49.27
N LYS A 11 -6.46 -19.03 50.37
CA LYS A 11 -6.51 -18.24 51.62
C LYS A 11 -5.35 -17.23 51.66
N LEU A 12 -4.37 -17.32 50.66
CA LEU A 12 -3.25 -16.37 50.54
C LEU A 12 -3.57 -15.29 49.49
N THR A 13 -4.60 -15.54 48.74
CA THR A 13 -5.00 -14.59 47.68
C THR A 13 -6.22 -13.77 48.15
N TYR A 14 -6.82 -14.36 49.28
CA TYR A 14 -7.95 -13.66 49.93
C TYR A 14 -7.45 -12.90 51.17
N ARG A 15 -6.13 -12.98 51.53
CA ARG A 15 -5.50 -12.11 52.55
C ARG A 15 -4.66 -11.02 51.88
N TYR A 16 -4.78 -10.88 50.45
CA TYR A 16 -4.00 -9.82 49.76
C TYR A 16 -4.96 -8.80 49.14
N ASN A 17 -6.24 -8.99 49.51
CA ASN A 17 -7.17 -7.94 49.01
C ASN A 17 -7.98 -7.36 50.17
N LYS A 18 -7.30 -7.24 51.35
CA LYS A 18 -7.88 -6.20 52.22
C LYS A 18 -6.90 -5.86 53.35
N LEU A 19 -5.96 -4.93 53.20
CA LEU A 19 -5.71 -3.71 53.98
C LEU A 19 -4.20 -3.44 54.04
N ILE A 20 -3.68 -2.51 53.03
CA ILE A 20 -2.65 -1.80 53.84
C ILE A 20 -2.74 -0.30 53.53
N GLU A 21 -3.56 0.32 54.31
CA GLU A 21 -3.42 1.64 54.93
C GLU A 21 -1.94 2.02 55.15
N PRO A 22 -1.50 3.02 54.53
CA PRO A 22 -0.20 3.70 54.41
C PRO A 22 0.56 3.71 55.74
N ASN A 23 0.11 2.92 56.85
CA ASN A 23 0.94 2.98 58.07
C ASN A 23 1.39 1.58 58.48
N GLN A 24 1.43 0.56 57.62
CA GLN A 24 2.02 -0.77 57.93
C GLN A 24 3.23 -1.02 57.03
N LEU A 25 3.71 -0.08 56.19
CA LEU A 25 4.93 -0.15 55.36
C LEU A 25 6.14 0.40 56.14
N VAL A 26 5.90 0.78 57.39
CA VAL A 26 7.03 1.28 58.19
C VAL A 26 7.39 0.22 59.24
N LYS A 27 6.58 -0.87 59.25
CA LYS A 27 6.91 -1.89 60.27
C LYS A 27 7.45 -3.15 59.61
N TRP A 28 7.60 -3.20 58.18
CA TRP A 28 8.19 -4.36 57.47
C TRP A 28 9.57 -4.00 56.92
N GLY A 29 10.12 -2.92 57.29
CA GLY A 29 11.48 -2.46 56.94
C GLY A 29 12.52 -3.07 57.87
N ASN A 30 12.14 -4.01 58.76
CA ASN A 30 13.32 -4.48 59.52
C ASN A 30 13.36 -6.01 59.55
N ASP A 31 12.50 -6.74 58.68
CA ASP A 31 12.69 -8.20 58.79
C ASP A 31 12.73 -8.82 57.39
N LEU A 32 13.05 -8.11 56.30
CA LEU A 32 13.19 -8.77 54.98
C LEU A 32 14.59 -8.54 54.44
N GLY A 33 15.61 -8.45 55.20
CA GLY A 33 17.02 -8.21 54.82
C GLY A 33 17.78 -9.53 54.63
N ASN A 34 16.99 -10.64 54.45
CA ASN A 34 17.91 -11.78 54.21
C ASN A 34 17.39 -12.64 53.06
N PHE A 35 16.43 -12.10 52.18
CA PHE A 35 16.02 -12.99 51.06
C PHE A 35 15.95 -12.18 49.77
N ILE A 36 16.78 -11.13 49.66
CA ILE A 36 16.79 -10.47 48.34
C ILE A 36 18.24 -10.46 47.83
N PRO A 37 18.43 -11.02 46.58
CA PRO A 37 19.72 -11.17 45.90
C PRO A 37 20.50 -9.83 45.84
N LYS A 38 21.74 -9.76 46.24
CA LYS A 38 22.69 -8.65 46.41
C LYS A 38 22.66 -7.70 45.21
N GLU A 39 22.02 -8.07 44.12
CA GLU A 39 21.96 -7.22 42.91
C GLU A 39 20.69 -6.36 42.91
N VAL A 40 19.80 -6.62 43.85
CA VAL A 40 18.57 -5.79 44.01
C VAL A 40 18.70 -4.94 45.28
N LYS A 41 19.67 -5.13 46.15
CA LYS A 41 19.96 -4.34 47.35
C LYS A 41 20.74 -3.07 47.00
N HIS A 42 21.39 -3.11 45.79
CA HIS A 42 22.08 -1.89 45.31
C HIS A 42 21.11 -0.94 44.60
N PHE A 43 19.89 -1.47 44.36
CA PHE A 43 18.88 -0.68 43.64
C PHE A 43 17.88 -0.07 44.64
N ILE A 44 17.83 -0.50 45.86
CA ILE A 44 16.91 0.11 46.86
C ILE A 44 17.69 1.14 47.69
N GLY A 45 19.05 1.12 47.57
CA GLY A 45 19.86 2.15 48.27
C GLY A 45 20.14 3.36 47.38
N GLY A 46 19.59 3.37 46.16
CA GLY A 46 19.76 4.58 45.32
C GLY A 46 18.40 5.19 44.97
N ILE A 47 17.35 4.83 45.62
CA ILE A 47 16.03 5.48 45.41
C ILE A 47 15.90 6.64 46.42
N GLY A 48 16.87 7.33 46.50
CA GLY A 48 16.73 8.74 46.97
C GLY A 48 17.34 9.72 45.96
N GLN A 49 17.03 9.53 44.59
CA GLN A 49 17.26 10.78 43.81
C GLN A 49 16.50 10.69 42.48
N ASN A 50 15.23 11.28 42.31
CA ASN A 50 14.34 11.90 41.31
C ASN A 50 14.34 11.11 39.99
N ILE A 51 13.62 9.91 39.99
CA ILE A 51 13.35 9.23 38.71
C ILE A 51 11.94 9.60 38.23
N SER A 52 11.74 10.21 37.03
CA SER A 52 10.50 10.69 36.38
C SER A 52 9.57 9.52 36.06
N GLU A 53 8.26 9.59 36.27
CA GLU A 53 7.10 8.69 36.11
C GLU A 53 7.15 7.91 34.78
N GLN A 54 7.80 8.39 33.85
CA GLN A 54 7.94 7.72 32.53
C GLN A 54 9.13 6.75 32.54
N GLU A 55 10.10 7.03 33.40
CA GLU A 55 11.26 6.10 33.50
C GLU A 55 10.96 4.96 34.48
N LEU A 56 9.97 5.20 35.31
CA LEU A 56 9.47 4.15 36.23
C LEU A 56 8.50 3.22 35.50
N TYR A 57 7.84 3.75 34.53
CA TYR A 57 6.88 2.96 33.73
C TYR A 57 7.63 2.11 32.69
N LEU A 58 8.66 2.55 32.17
CA LEU A 58 9.41 1.80 31.15
C LEU A 58 10.30 0.75 31.81
N LYS A 59 10.59 1.01 33.00
CA LYS A 59 11.51 0.06 33.66
C LYS A 59 10.71 -1.05 34.37
N VAL A 60 9.37 -0.81 34.59
CA VAL A 60 8.39 -1.80 35.09
C VAL A 60 7.96 -2.72 33.94
N LEU A 61 7.99 -2.22 32.80
CA LEU A 61 7.63 -3.04 31.62
C LEU A 61 8.81 -3.92 31.20
N GLU A 62 9.99 -3.40 31.54
CA GLU A 62 11.20 -4.21 31.26
C GLU A 62 11.37 -5.32 32.30
N LEU A 63 10.84 -5.11 33.45
CA LEU A 63 10.93 -6.11 34.55
C LEU A 63 9.83 -7.15 34.41
N LEU A 64 8.70 -6.75 33.76
CA LEU A 64 7.61 -7.69 33.48
C LEU A 64 7.95 -8.58 32.28
N GLY A 65 8.82 -7.96 31.50
CA GLY A 65 9.31 -8.72 30.32
C GLY A 65 10.41 -9.71 30.71
N GLN A 66 11.16 -9.42 31.78
CA GLN A 66 12.24 -10.33 32.24
C GLN A 66 11.64 -11.43 33.14
N GLY A 67 10.46 -11.14 33.85
CA GLY A 67 9.68 -12.11 34.64
C GLY A 67 8.99 -13.15 33.75
N PHE A 68 8.65 -12.68 32.58
CA PHE A 68 7.99 -13.60 31.62
C PHE A 68 9.03 -14.49 30.93
N HIS A 69 10.17 -14.03 30.84
CA HIS A 69 11.25 -14.80 30.18
C HIS A 69 11.87 -15.79 31.17
N GLU A 70 11.78 -15.55 32.47
CA GLU A 70 12.29 -16.47 33.52
C GLU A 70 11.27 -17.58 33.81
N VAL A 71 9.99 -17.32 33.55
CA VAL A 71 8.90 -18.32 33.67
C VAL A 71 8.92 -19.26 32.47
N GLU A 72 9.48 -18.74 31.40
CA GLU A 72 9.62 -19.59 30.19
C GLU A 72 10.90 -20.43 30.26
N LYS A 73 11.87 -19.89 30.94
CA LYS A 73 13.15 -20.61 31.11
C LYS A 73 13.01 -21.69 32.20
N GLN A 74 12.15 -21.52 33.26
CA GLN A 74 11.91 -22.51 34.33
C GLN A 74 10.93 -23.59 33.84
N ALA A 75 10.05 -23.25 32.84
CA ALA A 75 9.09 -24.15 32.19
C ALA A 75 9.79 -25.08 31.18
N ALA A 76 10.93 -24.62 30.68
CA ALA A 76 11.77 -25.42 29.77
C ALA A 76 12.68 -26.36 30.56
N LYS A 77 13.02 -25.98 31.81
CA LYS A 77 13.87 -26.81 32.70
C LYS A 77 13.05 -27.96 33.29
N TYR A 78 11.68 -27.90 33.30
CA TYR A 78 10.88 -29.00 33.88
C TYR A 78 9.96 -29.60 32.82
N SER A 79 10.28 -29.37 31.52
CA SER A 79 9.65 -29.90 30.30
C SER A 79 8.12 -29.75 30.34
N ILE A 80 7.71 -28.64 30.86
CA ILE A 80 6.25 -28.36 30.83
C ILE A 80 5.93 -27.58 29.55
N SER A 81 5.09 -28.19 28.55
CA SER A 81 4.76 -27.68 27.22
C SER A 81 3.83 -26.47 27.30
N LYS A 82 4.12 -25.42 26.54
CA LYS A 82 3.38 -24.16 26.37
C LYS A 82 1.87 -24.39 26.25
N LYS A 83 1.51 -25.56 25.85
CA LYS A 83 0.10 -25.98 25.71
C LYS A 83 -0.49 -26.41 27.06
N ASP A 84 0.30 -26.77 28.04
CA ASP A 84 -0.13 -27.24 29.37
C ASP A 84 -0.18 -26.06 30.36
N ILE A 85 0.53 -24.96 30.03
CA ILE A 85 0.46 -23.69 30.77
C ILE A 85 -0.80 -22.91 30.35
N LEU A 86 -1.23 -23.20 29.11
CA LEU A 86 -2.38 -22.48 28.54
C LEU A 86 -3.67 -23.25 28.79
N LYS A 87 -3.48 -24.52 29.20
CA LYS A 87 -4.63 -25.41 29.49
C LYS A 87 -5.08 -25.24 30.94
N LYS A 88 -4.37 -24.59 31.87
CA LYS A 88 -4.75 -24.39 33.29
C LYS A 88 -5.32 -22.98 33.49
N TYR A 89 -5.55 -22.24 32.38
CA TYR A 89 -6.23 -20.93 32.49
C TYR A 89 -7.62 -21.03 31.87
N HIS A 90 -8.17 -22.35 31.68
CA HIS A 90 -9.47 -22.61 31.02
C HIS A 90 -10.40 -23.34 32.00
N SER A 91 -10.59 -22.97 33.29
CA SER A 91 -11.82 -23.53 33.90
C SER A 91 -12.77 -22.40 34.30
N ILE A 92 -13.54 -21.79 33.36
CA ILE A 92 -14.90 -21.24 33.63
C ILE A 92 -15.82 -21.66 32.48
N ASP A 93 -16.52 -22.78 32.49
CA ASP A 93 -17.66 -23.60 32.01
C ASP A 93 -18.86 -22.72 31.66
N ARG A 94 -18.89 -22.06 30.39
CA ARG A 94 -20.07 -22.07 29.49
C ARG A 94 -19.77 -21.19 28.28
N TYR A 95 -19.27 -21.74 27.27
CA TYR A 95 -18.92 -21.86 25.85
C TYR A 95 -20.18 -21.95 24.99
N GLU A 96 -20.81 -20.78 24.81
CA GLU A 96 -21.37 -20.65 23.43
C GLU A 96 -21.64 -19.18 23.13
N GLU A 97 -20.59 -18.35 23.03
CA GLU A 97 -20.61 -17.12 22.21
C GLU A 97 -19.22 -16.49 22.21
N ILE A 98 -18.19 -17.11 21.88
CA ILE A 98 -16.86 -16.45 21.89
C ILE A 98 -16.19 -16.69 20.54
N PRO A 99 -16.88 -16.96 19.43
CA PRO A 99 -16.14 -16.49 18.24
C PRO A 99 -16.92 -15.40 17.50
N LEU A 100 -17.40 -14.36 18.17
CA LEU A 100 -17.91 -13.18 17.42
C LEU A 100 -17.47 -11.90 18.12
N LEU A 101 -16.37 -11.89 18.81
CA LEU A 101 -15.80 -10.60 19.26
C LEU A 101 -14.38 -10.46 18.72
N ARG A 102 -14.06 -11.29 17.71
CA ARG A 102 -12.82 -10.98 16.94
C ARG A 102 -13.17 -10.29 15.62
N SER A 103 -14.32 -9.55 15.51
CA SER A 103 -14.39 -8.69 14.31
C SER A 103 -15.05 -7.35 14.67
N TYR A 104 -14.53 -6.54 15.55
CA TYR A 104 -14.74 -5.11 15.22
C TYR A 104 -13.65 -4.27 15.87
N GLN A 105 -12.50 -4.42 15.35
CA GLN A 105 -11.40 -3.46 15.22
C GLN A 105 -11.91 -2.01 15.26
N ILE A 106 -12.72 -1.42 16.11
CA ILE A 106 -13.11 0.00 16.18
C ILE A 106 -12.30 0.66 17.30
N SER A 107 -11.52 -0.04 18.14
CA SER A 107 -10.74 0.60 19.20
C SER A 107 -9.28 0.82 18.77
N THR A 108 -8.98 0.08 17.67
CA THR A 108 -7.64 0.23 17.08
C THR A 108 -7.68 1.26 15.93
N ALA A 109 -8.91 1.56 15.39
CA ALA A 109 -9.13 2.60 14.35
C ALA A 109 -9.40 3.96 15.00
N VAL A 110 -9.85 3.99 16.16
CA VAL A 110 -10.12 5.25 16.90
C VAL A 110 -8.83 5.70 17.61
N ASN A 111 -7.95 4.75 17.89
CA ASN A 111 -6.69 5.08 18.57
C ASN A 111 -5.58 5.40 17.57
N GLU A 112 -5.83 4.86 16.36
CA GLU A 112 -4.87 5.14 15.25
C GLU A 112 -5.26 6.44 14.53
N TYR A 113 -6.52 6.92 14.73
CA TYR A 113 -6.97 8.18 14.08
C TYR A 113 -6.76 9.37 15.02
N LYS A 114 -6.59 9.12 16.37
CA LYS A 114 -6.25 10.08 17.45
C LYS A 114 -4.74 10.36 17.48
N GLN A 115 -4.00 9.36 17.01
CA GLN A 115 -2.52 9.45 17.06
C GLN A 115 -1.98 10.02 15.75
N LEU A 116 -2.81 9.90 14.64
CA LEU A 116 -2.40 10.43 13.32
C LEU A 116 -2.83 11.89 13.17
N ASP A 117 -3.69 12.30 14.02
CA ASP A 117 -4.24 13.67 13.97
C ASP A 117 -3.50 14.59 14.93
N LEU A 118 -2.83 13.93 15.89
CA LEU A 118 -1.97 14.65 16.87
C LEU A 118 -0.54 14.80 16.30
N VAL A 119 -0.26 13.87 15.41
CA VAL A 119 1.07 13.84 14.76
C VAL A 119 1.05 14.72 13.51
N ALA A 120 -0.15 14.95 12.92
CA ALA A 120 -0.31 15.86 11.76
C ALA A 120 -0.51 17.30 12.21
N ALA A 121 -0.99 17.51 13.43
CA ALA A 121 -1.12 18.82 14.10
C ALA A 121 0.22 19.26 14.70
N ALA A 122 1.13 18.28 14.99
CA ALA A 122 2.47 18.55 15.56
C ALA A 122 3.50 18.74 14.43
N LEU A 123 3.18 18.10 13.25
CA LEU A 123 4.09 18.18 12.08
C LEU A 123 3.76 19.42 11.24
N GLN A 124 2.59 19.99 11.41
CA GLN A 124 2.22 21.22 10.65
C GLN A 124 2.39 22.45 11.54
N GLY A 125 2.49 22.25 12.89
CA GLY A 125 2.94 23.22 13.91
C GLY A 125 4.47 23.29 13.98
N ALA A 126 5.15 22.26 13.41
CA ALA A 126 6.63 22.20 13.38
C ALA A 126 7.14 22.58 11.98
N ALA A 127 6.11 22.70 10.86
CA ALA A 127 6.49 23.15 9.49
C ALA A 127 6.23 24.65 9.33
N THR A 128 5.93 25.42 10.45
CA THR A 128 5.88 26.89 10.39
C THR A 128 6.82 27.47 11.45
N GLY A 129 8.06 26.82 11.72
CA GLY A 129 9.17 27.51 12.41
C GLY A 129 8.67 28.59 13.38
N ALA A 130 8.29 28.40 14.62
CA ALA A 130 8.01 29.58 15.49
C ALA A 130 9.19 30.56 15.48
N LEU A 131 9.33 31.43 14.50
CA LEU A 131 9.58 32.85 14.85
C LEU A 131 9.56 33.69 13.57
N GLY A 132 8.31 34.09 13.04
CA GLY A 132 8.32 35.51 12.56
C GLY A 132 7.27 35.72 11.47
N PHE A 133 5.92 36.00 11.69
CA PHE A 133 4.90 37.03 11.49
C PHE A 133 3.64 36.39 10.88
N ALA A 134 2.36 36.32 11.71
CA ALA A 134 1.16 37.19 11.78
C ALA A 134 0.03 36.43 12.48
N GLY A 135 0.13 36.12 13.88
CA GLY A 135 -0.83 36.50 14.95
C GLY A 135 -2.17 35.76 14.77
N ILE A 136 -2.22 34.27 14.47
CA ILE A 136 -3.49 33.58 14.79
C ILE A 136 -3.19 32.39 15.70
N PRO A 137 -3.78 32.29 16.94
CA PRO A 137 -3.44 31.26 17.94
C PRO A 137 -3.86 29.86 17.48
N PHE A 138 -2.99 28.95 17.14
CA PHE A 138 -3.09 27.50 16.85
C PHE A 138 -4.34 26.89 17.48
N ASN A 139 -4.76 27.47 18.51
CA ASN A 139 -5.93 26.91 19.20
C ASN A 139 -7.25 27.32 18.52
N LEU A 140 -7.18 28.41 17.80
CA LEU A 140 -8.36 28.90 17.06
C LEU A 140 -8.48 28.20 15.70
N VAL A 141 -7.35 27.71 15.16
CA VAL A 141 -7.32 26.92 13.91
C VAL A 141 -7.71 25.47 14.22
N LEU A 142 -7.41 25.07 15.38
CA LEU A 142 -7.72 23.69 15.78
C LEU A 142 -9.17 23.59 16.27
N SER A 143 -9.67 24.69 16.84
CA SER A 143 -11.07 24.68 17.33
C SER A 143 -12.07 24.85 16.18
N THR A 144 -11.69 25.47 15.14
CA THR A 144 -12.57 25.70 13.98
C THR A 144 -12.56 24.47 13.06
N PHE A 145 -11.46 23.76 13.13
CA PHE A 145 -11.31 22.50 12.38
C PHE A 145 -12.06 21.37 13.09
N LEU A 146 -12.07 21.42 14.37
CA LEU A 146 -12.75 20.36 15.14
C LEU A 146 -14.26 20.62 15.18
N TYR A 147 -14.70 21.93 15.13
CA TYR A 147 -16.13 22.31 15.06
C TYR A 147 -16.72 21.95 13.69
N PHE A 148 -16.01 22.04 12.55
CA PHE A 148 -16.47 21.74 11.17
C PHE A 148 -16.55 20.22 10.97
N ARG A 149 -15.78 19.50 11.94
CA ARG A 149 -15.75 18.03 11.74
C ARG A 149 -16.74 17.34 12.67
N ALA A 150 -17.11 18.08 13.66
CA ALA A 150 -18.20 17.63 14.55
C ALA A 150 -19.57 17.85 13.89
N VAL A 151 -19.66 18.84 13.08
CA VAL A 151 -20.91 19.13 12.34
C VAL A 151 -21.04 18.14 11.16
N GLN A 152 -19.88 17.60 10.61
CA GLN A 152 -19.85 16.59 9.52
C GLN A 152 -20.21 15.21 10.07
N SER A 153 -19.79 15.02 11.29
CA SER A 153 -20.05 13.72 11.94
C SER A 153 -21.50 13.62 12.43
N ILE A 154 -22.04 14.84 12.81
CA ILE A 154 -23.46 14.89 13.24
C ILE A 154 -24.39 14.83 12.01
N ALA A 155 -23.93 15.29 10.79
CA ALA A 155 -24.67 15.24 9.51
C ALA A 155 -24.63 13.84 8.91
N LEU A 156 -23.54 13.05 9.22
CA LEU A 156 -23.43 11.64 8.77
C LEU A 156 -24.23 10.73 9.72
N TYR A 157 -24.40 11.03 11.08
CA TYR A 157 -25.17 10.37 12.14
C TYR A 157 -26.68 10.50 11.90
N TYR A 158 -27.08 11.59 11.03
CA TYR A 158 -28.54 11.64 10.74
C TYR A 158 -28.79 11.23 9.29
N GLY A 159 -27.77 10.50 8.69
CA GLY A 159 -27.93 9.72 7.43
C GLY A 159 -27.90 10.62 6.18
N TYR A 160 -27.05 11.78 6.23
CA TYR A 160 -26.81 12.50 4.96
C TYR A 160 -25.47 12.08 4.37
N ASP A 161 -25.45 11.64 3.04
CA ASP A 161 -24.26 11.20 2.27
C ASP A 161 -23.54 12.43 1.66
N VAL A 162 -22.63 13.06 2.31
CA VAL A 162 -21.80 14.22 1.90
C VAL A 162 -20.92 13.82 0.69
N THR A 163 -21.14 12.67 0.14
CA THR A 163 -20.30 12.22 -1.00
C THR A 163 -20.99 12.55 -2.33
N GLN A 164 -22.29 13.17 -2.37
CA GLN A 164 -22.90 13.34 -3.71
C GLN A 164 -23.18 14.83 -3.97
N ASP A 165 -22.54 15.85 -3.39
CA ASP A 165 -22.44 17.21 -3.99
C ASP A 165 -21.06 17.81 -3.65
N SER A 166 -20.00 17.19 -4.20
CA SER A 166 -18.54 17.43 -4.17
C SER A 166 -18.20 18.80 -4.76
N ASP A 167 -19.25 19.64 -5.18
CA ASP A 167 -18.76 20.88 -5.83
C ASP A 167 -18.96 22.08 -4.91
N GLU A 168 -19.38 21.91 -3.73
CA GLU A 168 -19.47 23.10 -2.84
C GLU A 168 -18.59 22.91 -1.61
N LEU A 169 -17.92 21.65 -1.40
CA LEU A 169 -16.90 21.40 -0.35
C LEU A 169 -15.49 21.44 -0.95
N VAL A 170 -15.43 21.40 -2.42
CA VAL A 170 -14.14 21.56 -3.16
C VAL A 170 -13.86 23.05 -3.38
N ILE A 171 -14.97 23.91 -3.17
CA ILE A 171 -14.72 25.35 -3.40
C ILE A 171 -14.24 25.99 -2.08
N ALA A 172 -14.48 25.24 -0.91
CA ALA A 172 -14.06 25.79 0.41
C ALA A 172 -12.65 25.33 0.76
N SER A 173 -12.27 24.12 0.18
CA SER A 173 -10.90 23.59 0.35
C SER A 173 -9.94 24.23 -0.66
N LYS A 174 -10.56 24.66 -1.88
CA LYS A 174 -9.72 25.31 -2.93
C LYS A 174 -9.54 26.81 -2.65
N VAL A 175 -10.55 27.42 -1.93
CA VAL A 175 -10.46 28.86 -1.57
C VAL A 175 -9.56 29.01 -0.33
N TYR A 176 -9.52 27.96 0.55
CA TYR A 176 -8.66 27.90 1.75
C TYR A 176 -7.22 27.54 1.36
N THR A 177 -7.07 26.75 0.30
CA THR A 177 -5.76 26.28 -0.19
C THR A 177 -5.12 27.35 -1.10
N GLU A 178 -5.95 28.24 -1.82
CA GLU A 178 -5.39 29.28 -2.72
C GLU A 178 -5.11 30.57 -1.93
N ALA A 179 -5.76 30.68 -0.72
CA ALA A 179 -5.49 31.84 0.16
C ALA A 179 -4.23 31.60 1.00
N MET A 180 -3.72 30.28 0.91
CA MET A 180 -2.53 29.93 1.72
C MET A 180 -1.38 29.51 0.80
N SER A 181 -1.52 29.73 -0.63
CA SER A 181 -0.39 29.33 -1.51
C SER A 181 0.57 30.51 -1.71
N PRO A 182 1.88 30.40 -1.49
CA PRO A 182 3.09 31.24 -1.44
C PRO A 182 3.47 31.77 -2.83
N SER A 183 2.58 32.09 -3.85
CA SER A 183 3.24 32.71 -5.03
C SER A 183 2.55 34.03 -5.36
N VAL A 184 2.64 35.08 -4.48
CA VAL A 184 2.49 36.42 -5.10
C VAL A 184 3.41 37.40 -4.34
N LYS A 185 4.60 37.47 -4.70
CA LYS A 185 5.69 38.43 -4.35
C LYS A 185 5.26 39.87 -4.60
N GLY A 186 4.73 40.57 -3.50
CA GLY A 186 5.02 42.03 -3.33
C GLY A 186 3.92 42.68 -2.48
N GLY A 187 4.08 42.84 -1.14
CA GLY A 187 3.98 43.82 -0.03
C GLY A 187 2.79 44.76 -0.20
N THR A 188 1.74 44.69 0.71
CA THR A 188 1.31 45.75 1.66
C THR A 188 -0.20 45.60 1.91
N ASP A 189 -0.58 45.22 3.25
CA ASP A 189 -1.72 45.55 4.14
C ASP A 189 -3.04 45.60 3.35
N GLU A 190 -3.12 45.16 2.09
CA GLU A 190 -4.34 45.07 1.24
C GLU A 190 -4.61 43.60 0.89
N LEU A 191 -3.66 42.56 1.20
CA LEU A 191 -3.81 41.11 0.96
C LEU A 191 -4.38 40.42 2.21
N SER A 192 -4.25 41.13 3.46
CA SER A 192 -4.90 40.56 4.68
C SER A 192 -6.37 40.99 4.76
N THR A 193 -6.68 42.11 4.06
CA THR A 193 -8.05 42.67 4.02
C THR A 193 -8.85 42.02 2.88
N VAL A 194 -8.15 41.44 1.74
CA VAL A 194 -8.81 40.73 0.62
C VAL A 194 -8.98 39.25 0.98
N ILE A 195 -8.07 38.69 1.97
CA ILE A 195 -8.17 37.28 2.42
C ILE A 195 -9.17 37.20 3.58
N ALA A 196 -9.32 38.40 4.35
CA ALA A 196 -10.37 38.43 5.42
C ALA A 196 -11.75 38.69 4.82
N LYS A 197 -11.80 39.43 3.57
CA LYS A 197 -13.08 39.75 2.87
C LYS A 197 -13.55 38.57 2.02
N VAL A 198 -12.55 37.58 1.64
CA VAL A 198 -12.87 36.38 0.83
C VAL A 198 -13.17 35.22 1.78
N MET A 199 -12.67 35.29 3.12
CA MET A 199 -12.92 34.23 4.13
C MET A 199 -14.28 34.47 4.82
N VAL A 200 -14.72 35.84 4.83
CA VAL A 200 -16.01 36.20 5.45
C VAL A 200 -17.12 36.04 4.40
N MET A 201 -16.74 36.20 2.96
CA MET A 201 -17.71 36.04 1.86
C MET A 201 -17.88 34.56 1.51
N SER A 202 -16.83 33.63 1.87
CA SER A 202 -16.86 32.15 1.65
C SER A 202 -17.51 31.46 2.85
N LYS A 203 -17.60 32.25 4.11
CA LYS A 203 -18.28 31.77 5.33
C LYS A 203 -19.78 32.09 5.27
N ALA A 204 -20.22 33.07 4.47
CA ALA A 204 -21.62 33.57 4.44
C ALA A 204 -22.35 32.96 3.24
N THR A 205 -21.59 32.43 2.10
CA THR A 205 -22.23 31.85 0.91
C THR A 205 -22.32 30.33 1.05
N ILE A 206 -21.46 29.67 2.01
CA ILE A 206 -21.39 28.21 2.23
C ILE A 206 -22.31 27.84 3.42
N ILE A 207 -22.59 28.91 4.36
CA ILE A 207 -23.54 28.74 5.47
C ILE A 207 -24.96 29.05 4.99
N GLN A 208 -25.13 29.87 3.82
CA GLN A 208 -26.46 30.30 3.33
C GLN A 208 -27.02 29.27 2.34
N GLN A 209 -26.09 28.30 1.79
CA GLN A 209 -26.65 27.38 0.77
C GLN A 209 -26.69 25.95 1.34
N THR A 210 -25.88 25.66 2.48
CA THR A 210 -25.87 24.36 3.20
C THR A 210 -26.86 24.40 4.37
N ALA A 211 -27.34 25.67 4.82
CA ALA A 211 -28.23 25.88 5.97
C ALA A 211 -29.68 26.08 5.50
N LYS A 212 -30.01 26.22 4.13
CA LYS A 212 -31.41 26.47 3.72
C LYS A 212 -32.06 25.18 3.24
N LYS A 213 -31.25 24.12 2.87
CA LYS A 213 -31.86 22.88 2.36
C LYS A 213 -31.75 21.76 3.40
N SER A 214 -30.74 21.97 4.34
CA SER A 214 -30.53 20.99 5.44
C SER A 214 -31.24 21.44 6.72
N TRP A 215 -31.66 22.72 6.80
CA TRP A 215 -32.39 23.34 7.92
C TRP A 215 -33.90 23.16 7.74
N ALA A 216 -34.45 23.07 6.40
CA ALA A 216 -35.89 22.90 6.11
C ALA A 216 -36.28 21.41 6.21
N ASP A 217 -35.22 20.53 6.27
CA ASP A 217 -35.47 19.06 6.26
C ASP A 217 -35.16 18.47 7.65
N MET A 218 -34.30 19.24 8.47
CA MET A 218 -33.98 18.92 9.88
C MET A 218 -35.06 19.47 10.81
N ALA A 219 -35.72 20.53 10.39
CA ALA A 219 -36.87 21.14 11.09
C ALA A 219 -38.15 20.36 10.79
N ALA A 220 -38.20 19.47 9.65
CA ALA A 220 -39.39 18.69 9.24
C ALA A 220 -39.38 17.33 9.95
N ARG A 221 -38.25 17.06 10.83
CA ARG A 221 -38.24 15.70 11.41
C ARG A 221 -37.88 15.77 12.89
N GLY A 222 -38.18 17.02 13.52
CA GLY A 222 -38.36 17.12 14.98
C GLY A 222 -37.01 17.12 15.73
N GLY A 223 -35.80 17.51 15.21
CA GLY A 223 -34.46 17.54 15.85
C GLY A 223 -34.12 18.94 16.38
N VAL A 224 -35.00 19.83 16.46
CA VAL A 224 -34.75 21.23 16.88
C VAL A 224 -34.95 21.37 18.39
N PRO A 225 -35.38 20.44 19.23
CA PRO A 225 -35.57 20.68 20.67
C PRO A 225 -34.42 20.11 21.51
N LEU A 226 -33.59 19.26 20.91
CA LEU A 226 -32.43 18.67 21.62
C LEU A 226 -31.17 19.50 21.36
N LEU A 227 -31.10 20.28 20.28
CA LEU A 227 -29.96 21.17 20.01
C LEU A 227 -30.25 22.58 20.53
N LEU A 228 -31.50 22.97 20.81
CA LEU A 228 -31.88 24.26 21.41
C LEU A 228 -31.79 24.18 22.95
N THR A 229 -31.83 22.94 23.54
CA THR A 229 -31.64 22.67 24.98
C THR A 229 -30.14 22.62 25.31
N GLN A 230 -29.32 22.42 24.28
CA GLN A 230 -27.85 22.31 24.46
C GLN A 230 -27.17 23.65 24.12
N MET A 231 -27.79 24.57 23.35
CA MET A 231 -27.32 25.93 23.00
C MET A 231 -27.83 26.95 24.04
N ARG A 232 -28.88 26.64 24.87
CA ARG A 232 -29.45 27.46 25.96
C ARG A 232 -28.70 27.18 27.28
N ALA A 233 -27.89 26.07 27.35
CA ALA A 233 -27.01 25.69 28.48
C ALA A 233 -25.60 26.28 28.29
N LEU A 234 -25.36 27.05 27.13
CA LEU A 234 -24.02 27.60 26.84
C LEU A 234 -24.10 29.13 26.69
N ALA A 235 -25.27 29.79 26.96
CA ALA A 235 -25.38 31.26 26.75
C ALA A 235 -25.96 31.90 28.02
N HIS A 236 -25.37 31.84 29.24
CA HIS A 236 -26.12 32.67 30.22
C HIS A 236 -25.20 33.04 31.38
N LYS A 237 -24.07 33.94 31.21
CA LYS A 237 -23.86 34.85 32.37
C LYS A 237 -22.60 35.67 32.17
N SER A 238 -22.08 35.58 30.99
CA SER A 238 -20.90 36.48 30.79
C SER A 238 -21.16 37.43 29.63
N ALA A 239 -22.43 37.39 29.05
CA ALA A 239 -22.84 38.20 27.87
C ALA A 239 -24.00 39.11 28.25
N GLN A 240 -24.34 39.16 29.61
CA GLN A 240 -25.48 39.96 30.10
C GLN A 240 -24.97 41.14 30.94
N LYS A 241 -23.61 41.41 31.14
CA LYS A 241 -23.23 42.59 31.95
C LYS A 241 -22.33 43.52 31.14
N ALA A 242 -22.20 43.08 29.79
CA ALA A 242 -21.23 43.86 28.98
C ALA A 242 -21.94 44.58 27.85
N LEU A 243 -23.34 44.36 27.75
CA LEU A 243 -24.23 44.93 26.72
C LEU A 243 -25.18 45.95 27.34
N GLU A 244 -24.97 46.26 28.75
CA GLU A 244 -25.75 47.31 29.46
C GLU A 244 -24.93 48.59 29.58
N LYS A 245 -23.86 48.83 28.69
CA LYS A 245 -23.36 50.21 28.92
C LYS A 245 -22.82 50.79 27.62
N ALA A 246 -23.57 50.66 26.24
CA ALA A 246 -23.23 52.00 25.67
C ALA A 246 -23.37 51.94 24.14
N GLY A 247 -24.47 52.19 23.25
CA GLY A 247 -25.32 53.12 22.47
C GLY A 247 -24.51 53.98 21.50
N GLN A 248 -24.70 53.99 19.95
CA GLN A 248 -25.46 54.87 19.03
C GLN A 248 -24.58 55.28 17.85
N LYS A 249 -25.00 55.07 16.37
CA LYS A 249 -25.62 55.79 15.24
C LYS A 249 -24.68 55.76 14.03
N GLY A 250 -25.05 55.18 12.69
CA GLY A 250 -25.60 55.80 11.44
C GLY A 250 -24.79 55.37 10.22
N LEU A 251 -25.33 54.65 9.02
CA LEU A 251 -26.10 54.85 7.77
C LEU A 251 -25.19 54.77 6.56
N GLU A 252 -25.39 53.91 5.35
CA GLU A 252 -26.28 53.81 4.18
C GLU A 252 -25.45 53.85 2.89
N ASN A 253 -25.47 52.69 1.99
CA ASN A 253 -25.95 52.74 0.59
C ASN A 253 -25.65 51.41 -0.12
N THR A 254 -26.66 50.48 -0.54
CA THR A 254 -27.83 50.18 -1.40
C THR A 254 -27.43 49.17 -2.49
N LEU A 255 -26.79 47.99 -2.13
CA LEU A 255 -26.87 46.68 -2.82
C LEU A 255 -26.79 45.55 -1.80
N PHE A 256 -26.92 45.95 -0.49
CA PHE A 256 -26.99 45.18 0.76
C PHE A 256 -28.38 45.36 1.37
N ARG A 257 -29.15 46.24 0.76
CA ARG A 257 -30.52 46.60 1.18
C ARG A 257 -31.53 45.84 0.32
N GLU A 258 -31.13 44.99 -0.65
CA GLU A 258 -32.16 44.19 -1.35
C GLU A 258 -31.88 42.71 -1.17
N THR A 259 -30.69 42.35 -0.47
CA THR A 259 -30.36 40.96 -0.14
C THR A 259 -30.50 40.73 1.37
N PHE A 260 -30.85 41.80 2.10
CA PHE A 260 -30.95 41.80 3.57
C PHE A 260 -32.34 42.33 3.98
N GLU A 261 -33.30 42.71 3.05
CA GLU A 261 -34.73 42.98 3.24
C GLU A 261 -35.55 41.72 2.96
N LEU A 262 -34.81 40.46 2.89
CA LEU A 262 -35.42 39.12 3.02
C LEU A 262 -34.66 38.30 4.05
N LEU A 263 -33.78 38.95 4.90
CA LEU A 263 -33.29 38.12 6.03
C LEU A 263 -32.93 39.03 7.21
N GLY A 264 -33.59 40.14 7.36
CA GLY A 264 -34.12 40.75 8.60
C GLY A 264 -35.66 40.73 8.59
N LYS A 265 -36.17 39.64 8.97
CA LYS A 265 -36.84 39.73 10.29
C LYS A 265 -36.09 38.88 11.32
N LYS A 266 -34.89 39.45 11.83
CA LYS A 266 -34.63 39.79 13.24
C LYS A 266 -33.20 39.38 13.60
N LEU A 267 -32.32 40.25 13.26
CA LEU A 267 -31.80 41.10 14.37
C LEU A 267 -30.26 41.01 14.38
N THR A 268 -29.73 41.84 13.48
CA THR A 268 -28.39 42.35 13.83
C THR A 268 -28.38 43.87 13.70
N GLN A 269 -27.87 44.62 14.73
CA GLN A 269 -26.62 45.36 14.43
C GLN A 269 -26.52 46.60 15.30
N LYS A 270 -25.83 46.49 16.50
CA LYS A 270 -24.97 47.61 16.98
C LYS A 270 -23.72 47.05 17.64
N ALA A 271 -22.65 46.55 16.85
CA ALA A 271 -21.44 47.20 17.42
C ALA A 271 -20.21 46.34 17.11
N ILE A 272 -19.79 46.26 15.84
CA ILE A 272 -18.32 46.45 16.03
C ILE A 272 -17.91 47.76 15.33
N GLN A 273 -17.94 48.92 15.95
CA GLN A 273 -16.66 49.60 15.63
C GLN A 273 -16.60 50.96 16.34
N ARG A 274 -16.17 50.94 17.54
CA ARG A 274 -15.24 52.09 17.69
C ARG A 274 -14.48 51.95 19.01
N SER A 275 -13.38 51.37 18.98
CA SER A 275 -12.02 51.94 19.13
C SER A 275 -11.44 51.54 20.49
N ILE A 276 -10.53 50.66 20.47
CA ILE A 276 -9.19 50.50 21.05
C ILE A 276 -8.94 51.58 22.10
N PRO A 277 -8.40 51.25 23.37
CA PRO A 277 -7.00 51.11 23.83
C PRO A 277 -6.92 50.45 25.21
N PHE A 278 -6.26 49.28 25.42
CA PHE A 278 -5.17 49.29 26.43
C PHE A 278 -5.08 47.90 27.07
N ILE A 279 -4.00 47.16 26.67
CA ILE A 279 -2.81 46.57 27.31
C ILE A 279 -3.07 46.35 28.80
N SER A 280 -3.36 45.10 29.12
CA SER A 280 -2.65 44.38 30.21
C SER A 280 -3.66 43.62 31.07
N ALA A 281 -4.17 42.44 30.56
CA ALA A 281 -4.50 41.47 31.64
C ALA A 281 -5.20 40.25 31.01
N GLY A 282 -4.61 39.55 30.07
CA GLY A 282 -5.22 38.23 29.75
C GLY A 282 -4.11 37.18 29.58
N ILE A 283 -3.33 37.07 30.66
CA ILE A 283 -2.66 35.77 30.87
C ILE A 283 -3.35 35.04 32.03
N GLY A 284 -4.62 34.60 31.86
CA GLY A 284 -5.07 33.52 32.78
C GLY A 284 -6.53 33.14 32.47
N ALA A 285 -6.89 32.99 31.18
CA ALA A 285 -8.20 32.27 31.14
C ALA A 285 -8.32 31.52 29.81
N LEU A 286 -7.36 30.68 29.44
CA LEU A 286 -7.42 29.54 28.50
C LEU A 286 -7.35 28.23 29.28
N ILE A 287 -8.54 27.62 29.75
CA ILE A 287 -8.86 26.18 29.58
C ILE A 287 -9.56 25.68 30.85
N ASP A 288 -10.87 25.87 30.97
CA ASP A 288 -11.49 25.09 32.08
C ASP A 288 -11.73 23.64 31.64
N THR A 289 -10.73 22.69 31.57
CA THR A 289 -10.50 21.23 31.56
C THR A 289 -11.62 20.49 32.31
N ALA A 290 -12.57 21.16 32.85
CA ALA A 290 -13.61 20.44 33.63
C ALA A 290 -14.91 20.35 32.83
N GLN A 291 -15.06 21.13 31.75
CA GLN A 291 -16.28 21.09 30.89
C GLN A 291 -16.05 20.17 29.69
N MET A 292 -14.81 19.77 29.44
CA MET A 292 -14.42 18.80 28.39
C MET A 292 -14.38 17.38 28.97
N ASN A 293 -14.27 17.30 30.27
CA ASN A 293 -14.34 15.98 30.93
C ASN A 293 -15.78 15.57 31.18
N ASN A 294 -16.69 16.53 31.18
CA ASN A 294 -18.12 16.20 31.39
C ASN A 294 -18.82 15.89 30.07
N VAL A 295 -18.22 16.32 28.96
CA VAL A 295 -18.72 16.02 27.59
C VAL A 295 -18.19 14.64 27.17
N LEU A 296 -17.09 14.21 27.74
CA LEU A 296 -16.52 12.90 27.40
C LEU A 296 -17.11 11.81 28.31
N GLU A 297 -17.63 12.29 29.47
CA GLU A 297 -18.28 11.33 30.39
C GLU A 297 -19.74 11.09 30.00
N TYR A 298 -20.32 11.98 29.27
CA TYR A 298 -21.72 11.82 28.79
C TYR A 298 -21.74 11.09 27.45
N ALA A 299 -20.61 11.09 26.75
CA ALA A 299 -20.40 10.37 25.48
C ALA A 299 -20.03 8.90 25.76
N ASP A 300 -19.62 8.64 27.01
CA ASP A 300 -19.26 7.27 27.43
C ASP A 300 -20.48 6.54 27.99
N VAL A 301 -21.43 7.28 28.57
CA VAL A 301 -22.67 6.70 29.13
C VAL A 301 -23.71 6.52 28.01
N PHE A 302 -23.57 7.31 26.88
CA PHE A 302 -24.46 7.19 25.71
C PHE A 302 -23.97 6.07 24.79
N TYR A 303 -22.65 5.68 24.91
CA TYR A 303 -22.05 4.57 24.13
C TYR A 303 -22.27 3.25 24.86
N GLN A 304 -22.53 3.35 26.15
CA GLN A 304 -22.74 2.12 26.95
C GLN A 304 -24.23 1.71 26.94
N LYS A 305 -25.14 2.74 26.68
CA LYS A 305 -26.60 2.46 26.63
C LYS A 305 -27.02 2.02 25.23
N ARG A 306 -26.25 2.36 24.17
CA ARG A 306 -26.40 1.87 22.78
C ARG A 306 -25.80 0.47 22.64
N PHE A 307 -24.78 0.09 23.54
CA PHE A 307 -24.19 -1.26 23.49
C PHE A 307 -25.12 -2.28 24.16
N LEU A 308 -25.94 -1.75 25.02
CA LEU A 308 -26.87 -2.67 25.73
C LEU A 308 -28.18 -2.80 24.96
N ALA A 309 -28.58 -1.75 24.11
CA ALA A 309 -29.81 -1.78 23.28
C ALA A 309 -29.55 -2.55 21.97
N GLU A 310 -28.22 -2.71 21.55
CA GLU A 310 -27.78 -3.45 20.35
C GLU A 310 -27.51 -4.92 20.70
N LYS A 311 -27.21 -5.18 21.97
CA LYS A 311 -27.06 -6.55 22.51
C LYS A 311 -28.44 -7.21 22.69
N GLU A 312 -29.46 -6.41 23.04
CA GLU A 312 -30.82 -6.96 23.24
C GLU A 312 -31.55 -7.15 21.92
N TYR A 313 -31.16 -6.41 20.81
CA TYR A 313 -31.69 -6.54 19.44
C TYR A 313 -30.99 -7.69 18.70
N ARG A 314 -29.81 -8.06 19.07
CA ARG A 314 -29.02 -9.12 18.40
C ARG A 314 -29.29 -10.47 19.06
N ILE A 315 -29.66 -10.42 20.38
CA ILE A 315 -30.08 -11.65 21.08
C ILE A 315 -31.50 -12.03 20.64
N SER A 316 -32.29 -11.04 20.18
CA SER A 316 -33.65 -11.31 19.67
C SER A 316 -33.60 -11.78 18.22
N LEU A 317 -32.47 -11.50 17.43
CA LEU A 317 -32.27 -11.93 16.03
C LEU A 317 -31.64 -13.33 16.00
N LEU A 318 -30.93 -13.69 17.11
CA LEU A 318 -30.29 -15.02 17.21
C LEU A 318 -31.28 -16.06 17.75
N LYS A 319 -32.32 -15.62 18.47
CA LYS A 319 -33.42 -16.51 18.93
C LYS A 319 -34.42 -16.76 17.81
N GLU A 320 -34.48 -15.83 16.78
CA GLU A 320 -35.35 -15.95 15.58
C GLU A 320 -34.66 -16.79 14.50
N GLN A 321 -33.28 -16.98 14.57
CA GLN A 321 -32.47 -17.77 13.61
C GLN A 321 -32.30 -19.20 14.10
N LYS A 322 -32.54 -19.54 15.43
CA LYS A 322 -32.52 -20.90 16.00
C LYS A 322 -33.91 -21.55 15.92
N GLU A 323 -34.98 -20.75 15.65
CA GLU A 323 -36.35 -21.29 15.46
C GLU A 323 -36.66 -21.50 13.97
N HIS A 324 -35.62 -21.12 12.98
CA HIS A 324 -35.79 -21.34 11.53
C HIS A 324 -34.78 -22.37 11.03
N GLN A 325 -33.93 -23.04 11.99
CA GLN A 325 -32.93 -24.09 11.71
C GLN A 325 -33.49 -25.46 12.14
N ILE A 326 -34.88 -25.59 12.53
CA ILE A 326 -35.48 -26.92 12.72
C ILE A 326 -36.34 -27.25 11.50
N ILE A 327 -35.91 -26.81 10.20
CA ILE A 327 -36.64 -27.48 9.09
C ILE A 327 -35.60 -27.96 8.07
N ASP A 328 -34.32 -28.47 8.41
CA ASP A 328 -33.52 -29.09 7.32
C ASP A 328 -33.04 -30.48 7.76
N ALA A 329 -33.90 -31.28 8.49
CA ALA A 329 -33.47 -32.69 8.63
C ALA A 329 -34.56 -33.63 8.09
N GLU A 330 -34.67 -33.77 6.75
CA GLU A 330 -35.07 -35.16 6.39
C GLU A 330 -35.07 -35.31 4.87
N PHE A 331 -33.91 -35.65 4.28
CA PHE A 331 -34.16 -36.58 3.15
C PHE A 331 -32.85 -37.29 2.80
N THR A 332 -32.47 -38.38 3.59
CA THR A 332 -31.60 -39.47 3.07
C THR A 332 -32.47 -40.68 2.69
N ASP A 333 -32.71 -40.85 1.39
CA ASP A 333 -32.74 -42.27 1.00
C ASP A 333 -32.21 -42.42 -0.43
N SER A 334 -31.03 -43.11 -0.54
CA SER A 334 -30.27 -44.16 -1.23
C SER A 334 -31.07 -44.84 -2.34
N THR A 335 -30.57 -44.65 -3.58
CA THR A 335 -30.40 -45.82 -4.47
C THR A 335 -29.48 -45.43 -5.63
N THR A 336 -28.27 -46.08 -5.64
CA THR A 336 -27.25 -46.75 -6.46
C THR A 336 -27.59 -46.68 -7.95
N LYS A 337 -26.56 -46.01 -8.73
CA LYS A 337 -25.97 -46.68 -9.92
C LYS A 337 -25.10 -45.67 -10.68
N GLY A 338 -23.66 -45.84 -10.67
CA GLY A 338 -22.52 -46.31 -11.48
C GLY A 338 -21.87 -45.17 -12.27
N HIS A 339 -20.66 -44.57 -11.74
CA HIS A 339 -19.21 -44.48 -12.04
C HIS A 339 -18.88 -43.14 -12.69
N PHE A 340 -18.47 -42.11 -11.75
CA PHE A 340 -17.25 -41.26 -11.70
C PHE A 340 -17.05 -40.77 -10.27
N MET A 341 -16.46 -41.53 -9.35
CA MET A 341 -16.21 -41.06 -7.98
C MET A 341 -16.02 -39.54 -7.93
N SER A 342 -17.14 -38.66 -8.07
CA SER A 342 -17.16 -37.20 -7.87
C SER A 342 -16.86 -36.87 -6.39
N LYS A 343 -15.53 -36.79 -6.02
CA LYS A 343 -15.29 -36.15 -4.70
C LYS A 343 -16.11 -34.86 -4.54
N GLU A 344 -17.24 -34.95 -4.01
CA GLU A 344 -18.02 -33.75 -3.68
C GLU A 344 -17.14 -32.68 -3.03
N LEU A 345 -17.11 -31.45 -3.76
CA LEU A 345 -16.33 -30.33 -3.17
C LEU A 345 -16.78 -30.05 -1.73
N SER A 346 -15.83 -29.73 -0.83
CA SER A 346 -16.19 -29.38 0.56
C SER A 346 -16.98 -28.07 0.64
N PRO A 347 -17.75 -27.92 1.72
CA PRO A 347 -18.59 -26.72 1.86
C PRO A 347 -17.75 -25.44 1.96
N LYS A 348 -16.52 -25.65 2.50
CA LYS A 348 -15.65 -24.45 2.57
C LYS A 348 -14.34 -24.71 1.82
N TYR A 349 -13.92 -23.61 1.10
CA TYR A 349 -12.65 -23.73 0.35
C TYR A 349 -11.45 -23.75 1.29
N ASN A 350 -10.64 -24.80 1.09
CA ASN A 350 -9.38 -24.91 1.86
C ASN A 350 -8.18 -25.01 0.90
N PRO A 351 -7.40 -23.94 0.85
CA PRO A 351 -6.31 -23.89 -0.13
C PRO A 351 -5.23 -24.95 0.14
N ALA A 352 -5.00 -25.28 1.41
CA ALA A 352 -3.95 -26.28 1.72
C ALA A 352 -4.26 -27.64 1.09
N GLU A 353 -5.55 -27.95 1.09
CA GLU A 353 -5.91 -29.27 0.51
C GLU A 353 -5.90 -29.22 -1.02
N VAL A 354 -6.28 -28.06 -1.50
CA VAL A 354 -6.41 -27.96 -2.97
C VAL A 354 -5.03 -27.83 -3.61
N GLU A 355 -4.11 -27.22 -2.89
CA GLU A 355 -2.82 -26.91 -3.54
C GLU A 355 -1.82 -28.05 -3.32
N ALA A 356 -2.14 -28.82 -2.34
CA ALA A 356 -1.17 -29.87 -2.00
C ALA A 356 -0.98 -30.84 -3.17
N GLY A 357 0.34 -31.03 -3.58
CA GLY A 357 0.73 -32.06 -4.58
C GLY A 357 0.37 -31.63 -6.02
N ARG A 358 -0.35 -30.45 -6.17
CA ARG A 358 -0.84 -30.10 -7.52
C ARG A 358 0.33 -29.68 -8.42
N TYR A 359 1.20 -28.90 -7.93
CA TYR A 359 2.31 -28.44 -8.80
C TYR A 359 3.14 -29.62 -9.30
N GLN A 360 3.40 -30.56 -8.35
CA GLN A 360 4.16 -31.73 -8.81
C GLN A 360 3.40 -32.49 -9.91
N SER A 361 2.13 -32.60 -9.77
CA SER A 361 1.35 -33.25 -10.84
C SER A 361 1.50 -32.51 -12.18
N TRP A 362 1.47 -31.16 -12.17
CA TRP A 362 1.69 -30.41 -13.43
C TRP A 362 3.07 -30.70 -14.02
N LEU A 363 4.03 -30.79 -13.18
CA LEU A 363 5.39 -31.06 -13.71
C LEU A 363 5.46 -32.45 -14.33
N ASP A 364 4.83 -33.43 -13.59
CA ASP A 364 4.88 -34.82 -14.10
C ASP A 364 4.15 -34.95 -15.45
N GLN A 365 3.17 -34.02 -15.64
CA GLN A 365 2.40 -34.12 -16.91
C GLN A 365 3.05 -33.28 -18.00
N ASP A 366 4.02 -32.51 -17.63
CA ASP A 366 4.78 -31.66 -18.56
C ASP A 366 3.87 -30.66 -19.28
N VAL A 367 2.96 -30.15 -18.51
CA VAL A 367 1.96 -29.26 -19.16
C VAL A 367 2.55 -27.85 -19.29
N PHE A 368 3.80 -27.58 -18.81
CA PHE A 368 4.34 -26.20 -18.89
C PHE A 368 5.33 -26.09 -20.05
N LYS A 369 5.60 -27.17 -20.79
CA LYS A 369 6.60 -27.10 -21.89
C LYS A 369 5.98 -26.47 -23.14
N PRO A 370 6.96 -25.83 -23.88
CA PRO A 370 6.44 -25.34 -25.16
C PRO A 370 5.72 -26.43 -25.96
N SER A 371 4.68 -25.97 -26.66
CA SER A 371 3.83 -26.97 -27.37
C SER A 371 4.61 -27.72 -28.44
N GLY A 372 5.74 -27.13 -29.01
CA GLY A 372 6.53 -27.77 -30.07
C GLY A 372 5.84 -27.67 -31.44
N ASN A 373 4.62 -27.10 -31.48
CA ASN A 373 3.93 -26.88 -32.76
C ASN A 373 4.59 -25.75 -33.58
N PRO A 374 5.18 -26.14 -34.75
CA PRO A 374 5.94 -25.16 -35.55
C PRO A 374 5.02 -24.10 -36.18
N ASP A 375 3.65 -24.41 -36.22
CA ASP A 375 2.72 -23.44 -36.85
C ASP A 375 2.20 -22.43 -35.82
N ALA A 376 2.40 -22.83 -34.51
CA ALA A 376 1.93 -21.88 -33.47
C ALA A 376 2.90 -20.70 -33.33
N LYS A 377 2.31 -19.51 -33.12
CA LYS A 377 3.17 -18.32 -32.92
C LYS A 377 3.89 -18.39 -31.56
N PRO A 378 5.27 -18.10 -31.56
CA PRO A 378 6.00 -18.20 -30.29
C PRO A 378 5.74 -16.99 -29.38
N TYR A 379 5.61 -17.25 -28.10
CA TYR A 379 5.55 -16.19 -27.08
C TYR A 379 6.48 -16.56 -25.92
N SER A 380 7.52 -15.68 -25.80
CA SER A 380 8.52 -16.09 -24.79
C SER A 380 8.77 -14.96 -23.80
N ILE A 381 9.00 -15.39 -22.55
CA ILE A 381 9.38 -14.47 -21.45
C ILE A 381 10.55 -15.10 -20.69
N VAL A 382 11.51 -14.21 -20.27
CA VAL A 382 12.58 -14.71 -19.37
C VAL A 382 12.38 -14.07 -17.98
N ILE A 383 12.55 -14.95 -16.99
CA ILE A 383 12.38 -14.42 -15.61
C ILE A 383 13.60 -13.56 -15.25
N PRO A 384 13.20 -12.31 -14.81
CA PRO A 384 14.37 -11.67 -14.19
C PRO A 384 15.01 -12.57 -13.12
N PRO A 385 16.22 -12.98 -13.50
CA PRO A 385 16.79 -14.01 -12.64
C PRO A 385 17.03 -13.49 -11.20
N PRO A 386 16.26 -14.12 -10.23
CA PRO A 386 16.50 -13.70 -8.84
C PRO A 386 17.94 -14.03 -8.39
N ASN A 387 18.44 -13.16 -7.40
CA ASN A 387 19.80 -13.41 -6.86
C ASN A 387 19.79 -14.61 -5.89
N VAL A 388 20.91 -15.31 -5.91
CA VAL A 388 20.96 -16.48 -4.99
C VAL A 388 21.48 -16.02 -3.62
N THR A 389 20.90 -14.96 -3.04
CA THR A 389 21.43 -14.35 -1.80
C THR A 389 20.41 -14.53 -0.67
N GLY A 390 19.24 -15.23 -0.94
CA GLY A 390 18.24 -15.40 0.14
C GLY A 390 16.91 -15.87 -0.45
N LYS A 391 15.84 -15.79 0.50
CA LYS A 391 14.48 -16.23 0.10
C LYS A 391 13.76 -15.12 -0.68
N LEU A 392 12.88 -15.59 -1.54
CA LEU A 392 12.12 -14.60 -2.33
C LEU A 392 11.11 -13.87 -1.45
N HIS A 393 10.93 -12.63 -1.78
CA HIS A 393 9.94 -11.83 -1.01
C HIS A 393 8.73 -11.48 -1.90
N LEU A 394 7.78 -10.65 -1.39
CA LEU A 394 6.50 -10.38 -2.07
C LEU A 394 6.72 -9.65 -3.40
N GLY A 395 7.85 -8.89 -3.46
CA GLY A 395 8.15 -8.27 -4.77
C GLY A 395 8.37 -9.31 -5.86
N HIS A 396 9.08 -10.38 -5.46
CA HIS A 396 9.30 -11.44 -6.46
C HIS A 396 7.99 -12.15 -6.81
N ALA A 397 7.18 -12.34 -5.76
CA ALA A 397 5.88 -13.00 -6.02
C ALA A 397 5.02 -12.15 -6.97
N TRP A 398 5.05 -10.86 -6.76
CA TRP A 398 4.28 -9.97 -7.66
C TRP A 398 4.82 -10.02 -9.08
N ASP A 399 6.15 -9.96 -9.20
CA ASP A 399 6.77 -9.96 -10.54
C ASP A 399 6.44 -11.27 -11.29
N THR A 400 6.56 -12.38 -10.66
CA THR A 400 6.38 -13.66 -11.38
C THR A 400 4.87 -13.95 -11.57
N THR A 401 3.99 -13.45 -10.70
CA THR A 401 2.54 -13.60 -10.92
C THR A 401 2.11 -12.93 -12.24
N LEU A 402 2.64 -11.73 -12.44
CA LEU A 402 2.25 -11.04 -13.69
C LEU A 402 2.79 -11.78 -14.92
N GLN A 403 4.00 -12.29 -14.78
CA GLN A 403 4.57 -13.04 -15.94
C GLN A 403 3.77 -14.31 -16.20
N ASP A 404 3.46 -14.98 -15.15
CA ASP A 404 2.76 -16.26 -15.33
C ASP A 404 1.34 -16.03 -15.88
N ILE A 405 0.69 -14.94 -15.46
CA ILE A 405 -0.65 -14.63 -16.01
C ILE A 405 -0.58 -14.48 -17.53
N ILE A 406 0.47 -13.84 -17.99
CA ILE A 406 0.60 -13.61 -19.44
C ILE A 406 0.85 -14.96 -20.15
N ILE A 407 1.76 -15.76 -19.51
CA ILE A 407 2.15 -17.01 -20.18
C ILE A 407 0.95 -17.96 -20.21
N ARG A 408 0.21 -18.06 -19.17
CA ARG A 408 -0.92 -19.01 -19.15
C ARG A 408 -2.02 -18.58 -20.14
N GLN A 409 -2.20 -17.29 -20.15
CA GLN A 409 -3.24 -16.84 -21.11
C GLN A 409 -2.82 -17.13 -22.56
N LYS A 410 -1.55 -16.75 -22.89
CA LYS A 410 -1.09 -16.97 -24.29
C LYS A 410 -1.06 -18.48 -24.61
N ARG A 411 -0.73 -19.22 -23.58
CA ARG A 411 -0.75 -20.68 -23.84
C ARG A 411 -2.17 -21.15 -24.16
N MET A 412 -3.11 -20.70 -23.41
CA MET A 412 -4.51 -21.14 -23.64
C MET A 412 -5.07 -20.55 -24.94
N GLN A 413 -4.36 -19.53 -25.50
CA GLN A 413 -4.82 -18.94 -26.78
C GLN A 413 -4.16 -19.63 -27.97
N GLY A 414 -3.32 -20.67 -27.56
CA GLY A 414 -2.78 -21.50 -28.67
C GLY A 414 -1.36 -21.09 -29.05
N PHE A 415 -0.70 -20.14 -28.31
CA PHE A 415 0.69 -19.76 -28.62
C PHE A 415 1.63 -20.88 -28.13
N ASP A 416 2.71 -21.00 -28.93
CA ASP A 416 3.84 -21.79 -28.39
C ASP A 416 4.65 -20.98 -27.36
N THR A 417 4.38 -21.22 -26.06
CA THR A 417 4.90 -20.29 -25.01
C THR A 417 6.15 -20.90 -24.36
N LEU A 418 7.17 -19.98 -24.24
CA LEU A 418 8.36 -20.34 -23.44
C LEU A 418 8.56 -19.30 -22.33
N TRP A 419 8.38 -19.87 -21.08
CA TRP A 419 8.77 -19.06 -19.90
C TRP A 419 10.04 -19.65 -19.27
N LEU A 420 11.15 -18.97 -19.52
CA LEU A 420 12.47 -19.53 -19.19
C LEU A 420 12.92 -19.06 -17.80
N PRO A 421 13.11 -20.12 -16.93
CA PRO A 421 13.54 -19.75 -15.58
C PRO A 421 15.08 -19.72 -15.46
N GLY A 422 15.51 -18.91 -14.47
CA GLY A 422 16.97 -18.89 -14.21
C GLY A 422 17.29 -18.02 -13.00
N MET A 423 18.55 -18.19 -12.60
CA MET A 423 18.99 -17.41 -11.42
C MET A 423 20.31 -16.69 -11.73
N ASP A 424 20.51 -15.68 -10.86
CA ASP A 424 21.70 -14.84 -11.09
C ASP A 424 22.72 -15.08 -9.97
N HIS A 425 23.96 -15.13 -10.35
CA HIS A 425 25.03 -15.41 -9.36
C HIS A 425 25.19 -14.23 -8.39
N ALA A 426 24.86 -12.95 -8.79
CA ALA A 426 24.77 -11.74 -7.93
C ALA A 426 26.14 -11.42 -7.29
N GLY A 427 27.25 -11.82 -7.98
CA GLY A 427 28.65 -11.42 -7.71
C GLY A 427 28.86 -11.03 -6.24
N ILE A 428 28.82 -9.69 -5.91
CA ILE A 428 29.22 -9.11 -4.61
C ILE A 428 28.19 -9.48 -3.54
N ALA A 429 26.89 -9.58 -3.98
CA ALA A 429 25.85 -9.87 -2.96
C ALA A 429 26.02 -11.30 -2.40
N THR A 430 26.22 -12.20 -3.28
CA THR A 430 26.38 -13.60 -2.80
C THR A 430 27.67 -13.75 -1.99
N GLN A 431 28.73 -13.20 -2.52
CA GLN A 431 30.00 -13.32 -1.77
C GLN A 431 29.87 -12.71 -0.37
N ALA A 432 29.25 -11.55 -0.26
CA ALA A 432 29.10 -10.91 1.07
C ALA A 432 28.31 -11.81 2.02
N LYS A 433 27.25 -12.44 1.56
CA LYS A 433 26.46 -13.32 2.45
C LYS A 433 27.26 -14.55 2.87
N VAL A 434 27.96 -15.08 1.92
CA VAL A 434 28.78 -16.26 2.28
C VAL A 434 29.87 -15.85 3.29
N GLU A 435 30.47 -14.70 3.08
CA GLU A 435 31.51 -14.25 4.04
C GLU A 435 30.92 -13.99 5.41
N GLU A 436 29.71 -13.40 5.37
CA GLU A 436 29.05 -13.16 6.67
C GLU A 436 28.81 -14.49 7.41
N ARG A 437 28.38 -15.56 6.67
CA ARG A 437 28.17 -16.88 7.30
C ARG A 437 29.50 -17.45 7.82
N LEU A 438 30.53 -17.24 7.08
CA LEU A 438 31.83 -17.77 7.51
C LEU A 438 32.36 -17.00 8.73
N ARG A 439 32.07 -15.69 8.73
CA ARG A 439 32.54 -14.92 9.90
C ARG A 439 31.91 -15.45 11.19
N GLY A 440 30.56 -15.90 11.10
CA GLY A 440 29.91 -16.54 12.27
C GLY A 440 30.70 -17.76 12.76
N GLU A 441 31.56 -18.27 11.90
CA GLU A 441 32.38 -19.45 12.29
C GLU A 441 33.83 -19.03 12.59
N GLY A 442 34.10 -17.74 12.60
CA GLY A 442 35.45 -17.19 12.90
C GLY A 442 36.42 -17.39 11.72
N ILE A 443 35.98 -17.79 10.50
CA ILE A 443 36.85 -18.03 9.34
C ILE A 443 36.67 -16.89 8.33
N THR A 444 37.85 -16.45 7.78
CA THR A 444 37.74 -15.43 6.70
C THR A 444 38.07 -16.06 5.35
N ARG A 445 37.67 -15.43 4.32
CA ARG A 445 37.94 -16.01 2.99
C ARG A 445 39.46 -16.16 2.74
N TYR A 446 40.27 -15.30 3.41
CA TYR A 446 41.73 -15.40 3.22
C TYR A 446 42.30 -16.63 3.93
N ASP A 447 41.58 -17.02 4.99
CA ASP A 447 42.04 -18.25 5.68
C ASP A 447 41.84 -19.48 4.79
N LEU A 448 40.83 -19.44 3.81
CA LEU A 448 40.48 -20.63 3.01
C LEU A 448 41.23 -20.64 1.68
N GLY A 449 41.73 -19.46 1.30
CA GLY A 449 42.19 -19.37 -0.09
C GLY A 449 41.03 -19.33 -1.09
N ARG A 450 41.27 -18.94 -2.41
CA ARG A 450 40.22 -18.66 -3.42
C ARG A 450 39.47 -19.94 -3.79
N GLU A 451 40.18 -21.01 -3.98
CA GLU A 451 39.52 -22.24 -4.49
C GLU A 451 38.52 -22.78 -3.47
N LYS A 452 38.97 -22.87 -2.26
CA LYS A 452 38.05 -23.43 -1.23
C LYS A 452 36.91 -22.46 -0.93
N PHE A 453 37.24 -21.19 -0.98
CA PHE A 453 36.13 -20.22 -0.78
C PHE A 453 35.07 -20.37 -1.88
N LEU A 454 35.45 -20.56 -3.17
CA LEU A 454 34.48 -20.69 -4.27
C LEU A 454 33.63 -21.96 -4.08
N ASP A 455 34.31 -23.03 -3.48
CA ASP A 455 33.50 -24.23 -3.19
C ASP A 455 32.36 -23.91 -2.22
N LYS A 456 32.66 -23.10 -1.28
CA LYS A 456 31.60 -22.72 -0.32
C LYS A 456 30.52 -21.88 -0.98
N VAL A 457 30.95 -20.99 -1.89
CA VAL A 457 29.94 -20.14 -2.55
C VAL A 457 29.03 -21.00 -3.43
N TRP A 458 29.56 -22.11 -4.13
CA TRP A 458 28.71 -22.98 -4.95
C TRP A 458 27.75 -23.79 -4.06
N GLU A 459 28.25 -24.21 -2.87
CA GLU A 459 27.31 -24.88 -1.95
C GLU A 459 26.15 -23.96 -1.56
N TRP A 460 26.46 -22.71 -1.26
CA TRP A 460 25.42 -21.71 -0.98
C TRP A 460 24.43 -21.58 -2.14
N LYS A 461 25.00 -21.49 -3.35
CA LYS A 461 24.12 -21.35 -4.53
C LYS A 461 23.16 -22.54 -4.64
N ASP A 462 23.67 -23.80 -4.47
CA ASP A 462 22.81 -24.99 -4.63
C ASP A 462 21.70 -24.99 -3.57
N GLU A 463 22.03 -24.63 -2.40
CA GLU A 463 21.02 -24.59 -1.33
C GLU A 463 19.91 -23.57 -1.63
N TYR A 464 20.26 -22.43 -2.07
CA TYR A 464 19.23 -21.39 -2.24
C TYR A 464 18.49 -21.55 -3.57
N ALA A 465 19.22 -22.11 -4.50
CA ALA A 465 18.49 -22.44 -5.73
C ALA A 465 17.34 -23.41 -5.43
N ALA A 466 17.58 -24.39 -4.57
CA ALA A 466 16.49 -25.32 -4.20
C ALA A 466 15.36 -24.59 -3.47
N THR A 467 15.72 -23.69 -2.66
CA THR A 467 14.68 -22.92 -1.93
C THR A 467 13.85 -22.08 -2.90
N ILE A 468 14.49 -21.40 -3.78
CA ILE A 468 13.76 -20.55 -4.75
C ILE A 468 12.82 -21.42 -5.59
N LYS A 469 13.26 -22.60 -5.95
CA LYS A 469 12.38 -23.46 -6.77
C LYS A 469 11.18 -23.94 -5.95
N ASP A 470 11.45 -24.23 -4.73
CA ASP A 470 10.31 -24.61 -3.88
C ASP A 470 9.29 -23.46 -3.77
N GLN A 471 9.80 -22.23 -3.64
CA GLN A 471 8.87 -21.07 -3.56
C GLN A 471 8.13 -20.87 -4.89
N TRP A 472 8.92 -21.06 -6.00
CA TRP A 472 8.22 -20.95 -7.30
C TRP A 472 7.12 -22.01 -7.40
N GLY A 473 7.41 -23.25 -6.93
CA GLY A 473 6.38 -24.31 -6.96
C GLY A 473 5.17 -23.95 -6.09
N LYS A 474 5.44 -23.40 -4.91
CA LYS A 474 4.31 -23.03 -4.02
C LYS A 474 3.42 -21.96 -4.64
N MET A 475 4.02 -21.11 -5.47
CA MET A 475 3.25 -20.04 -6.14
C MET A 475 2.49 -20.61 -7.34
N GLY A 476 2.85 -21.86 -7.75
CA GLY A 476 2.17 -22.51 -8.91
C GLY A 476 2.67 -21.94 -10.24
N LEU A 477 3.96 -21.50 -10.29
CA LEU A 477 4.47 -20.87 -11.54
C LEU A 477 4.65 -21.93 -12.63
N SER A 478 4.22 -21.53 -13.89
CA SER A 478 4.27 -22.50 -15.02
C SER A 478 5.56 -22.35 -15.82
N VAL A 479 6.76 -22.52 -15.12
CA VAL A 479 8.06 -22.32 -15.80
C VAL A 479 8.53 -23.66 -16.36
N ASP A 480 9.42 -23.54 -17.37
CA ASP A 480 10.01 -24.76 -17.98
C ASP A 480 11.40 -25.03 -17.38
N TYR A 481 11.44 -26.02 -16.45
CA TYR A 481 12.71 -26.25 -15.72
C TYR A 481 13.72 -26.97 -16.61
N SER A 482 13.25 -27.58 -17.76
CA SER A 482 14.24 -28.24 -18.65
C SER A 482 15.19 -27.23 -19.28
N ARG A 483 14.84 -25.94 -19.24
CA ARG A 483 15.70 -24.90 -19.85
C ARG A 483 16.20 -23.94 -18.77
N GLU A 484 16.26 -24.41 -17.62
CA GLU A 484 16.68 -23.51 -16.54
C GLU A 484 18.14 -23.08 -16.75
N ARG A 485 18.36 -21.76 -16.39
CA ARG A 485 19.71 -21.22 -16.65
C ARG A 485 20.26 -20.57 -15.38
N PHE A 486 21.60 -20.50 -15.36
CA PHE A 486 22.35 -19.79 -14.30
C PHE A 486 23.46 -18.94 -14.93
N THR A 487 23.55 -17.77 -14.46
CA THR A 487 24.41 -16.78 -15.16
C THR A 487 25.85 -17.27 -15.24
N LEU A 488 26.29 -18.26 -14.39
CA LEU A 488 27.68 -18.73 -14.49
C LEU A 488 27.73 -20.14 -15.09
N ASP A 489 26.58 -20.51 -15.65
CA ASP A 489 26.69 -21.83 -16.32
C ASP A 489 27.52 -21.73 -17.61
N GLU A 490 27.87 -22.91 -18.13
CA GLU A 490 28.88 -23.01 -19.19
C GLU A 490 28.48 -22.20 -20.43
N GLY A 491 27.20 -22.37 -20.92
CA GLY A 491 26.75 -21.64 -22.13
C GLY A 491 26.82 -20.12 -21.95
N LEU A 492 26.37 -19.62 -20.86
CA LEU A 492 26.34 -18.15 -20.65
C LEU A 492 27.75 -17.61 -20.38
N SER A 493 28.61 -18.41 -19.68
CA SER A 493 30.00 -17.94 -19.47
C SER A 493 30.74 -17.81 -20.81
N LYS A 494 30.39 -18.72 -21.74
CA LYS A 494 31.00 -18.59 -23.09
C LYS A 494 30.53 -17.30 -23.78
N ALA A 495 29.26 -16.99 -23.63
CA ALA A 495 28.73 -15.74 -24.24
C ALA A 495 29.41 -14.50 -23.62
N VAL A 496 29.58 -14.56 -22.34
CA VAL A 496 30.17 -13.37 -21.65
C VAL A 496 31.62 -13.19 -22.13
N ARG A 497 32.39 -14.25 -22.22
CA ARG A 497 33.78 -14.13 -22.67
C ARG A 497 33.85 -13.60 -24.11
N LYS A 498 32.96 -14.18 -24.92
CA LYS A 498 32.94 -13.70 -26.33
C LYS A 498 32.64 -12.19 -26.39
N VAL A 499 31.67 -11.73 -25.63
CA VAL A 499 31.28 -10.30 -25.70
C VAL A 499 32.44 -9.43 -25.19
N PHE A 500 33.05 -9.90 -24.12
CA PHE A 500 34.20 -9.10 -23.62
C PHE A 500 35.27 -8.96 -24.70
N VAL A 501 35.64 -10.07 -25.29
CA VAL A 501 36.74 -10.07 -26.28
C VAL A 501 36.32 -9.24 -27.52
N ASP A 502 35.07 -9.38 -27.95
CA ASP A 502 34.62 -8.62 -29.14
C ASP A 502 34.65 -7.11 -28.87
N LEU A 503 34.13 -6.78 -27.75
CA LEU A 503 34.12 -5.31 -27.49
C LEU A 503 35.54 -4.79 -27.30
N TYR A 504 36.44 -5.64 -26.70
CA TYR A 504 37.85 -5.20 -26.57
C TYR A 504 38.49 -5.02 -27.94
N LYS A 505 38.26 -5.96 -28.84
CA LYS A 505 38.86 -5.86 -30.19
C LYS A 505 38.32 -4.64 -30.94
N LYS A 506 37.14 -4.19 -30.57
CA LYS A 506 36.55 -3.00 -31.23
C LYS A 506 37.05 -1.71 -30.60
N GLY A 507 37.68 -1.85 -29.53
CA GLY A 507 38.22 -0.64 -28.85
C GLY A 507 37.20 -0.05 -27.89
N TRP A 508 36.07 -0.76 -27.65
CA TRP A 508 35.02 -0.18 -26.77
C TRP A 508 35.27 -0.59 -25.32
N ILE A 509 36.07 -1.61 -25.10
CA ILE A 509 36.56 -1.90 -23.74
C ILE A 509 38.03 -1.48 -23.63
N TYR A 510 38.26 -0.77 -22.56
CA TYR A 510 39.66 -0.35 -22.36
C TYR A 510 39.99 -0.41 -20.86
N ARG A 511 41.33 -0.46 -20.62
CA ARG A 511 41.82 -0.49 -19.23
C ARG A 511 42.52 0.84 -18.89
N GLY A 512 41.93 1.52 -17.87
CA GLY A 512 42.53 2.84 -17.52
C GLY A 512 42.35 3.12 -16.02
N GLU A 513 43.10 4.27 -15.61
CA GLU A 513 42.94 4.69 -14.19
C GLU A 513 41.83 5.73 -14.06
N PHE A 514 40.99 5.41 -13.17
CA PHE A 514 39.89 6.36 -12.92
C PHE A 514 39.53 6.34 -11.44
N ILE A 515 38.99 7.62 -11.10
CA ILE A 515 38.58 7.68 -9.67
C ILE A 515 37.27 6.90 -9.48
N ILE A 516 37.36 5.93 -8.51
CA ILE A 516 36.19 5.03 -8.34
C ILE A 516 35.72 5.14 -6.88
N ASN A 517 34.48 4.67 -6.80
CA ASN A 517 34.02 4.49 -5.40
C ASN A 517 34.58 3.18 -4.82
N TRP A 518 35.28 3.31 -3.63
CA TRP A 518 35.99 2.13 -3.08
C TRP A 518 35.48 1.86 -1.66
N ASP A 519 35.15 0.57 -1.51
CA ASP A 519 34.76 0.13 -0.16
C ASP A 519 35.99 -0.44 0.58
N PRO A 520 36.49 0.34 1.60
CA PRO A 520 37.75 -0.07 2.25
C PRO A 520 37.55 -1.33 3.12
N ALA A 521 36.33 -1.52 3.53
CA ALA A 521 36.08 -2.74 4.34
C ALA A 521 36.03 -3.99 3.45
N ALA A 522 35.31 -3.89 2.29
CA ALA A 522 35.19 -5.07 1.39
C ALA A 522 36.34 -5.11 0.38
N ARG A 523 37.12 -4.00 0.30
CA ARG A 523 38.27 -3.84 -0.61
C ARG A 523 37.88 -4.12 -2.06
N THR A 524 36.82 -3.39 -2.42
CA THR A 524 36.38 -3.56 -3.83
C THR A 524 35.75 -2.24 -4.31
N ALA A 525 35.82 -2.10 -5.63
CA ALA A 525 35.20 -0.89 -6.24
C ALA A 525 33.68 -1.03 -6.22
N LEU A 526 33.07 0.25 -6.01
CA LEU A 526 31.60 0.28 -6.05
C LEU A 526 31.10 1.12 -7.22
N SER A 527 30.09 0.74 -7.82
CA SER A 527 29.42 1.65 -8.79
C SER A 527 28.72 2.80 -8.06
N ASP A 528 28.40 3.98 -8.81
CA ASP A 528 27.75 5.18 -8.21
C ASP A 528 26.45 4.80 -7.51
N ILE A 529 25.84 3.90 -7.98
CA ILE A 529 24.48 3.64 -7.47
C ILE A 529 24.56 2.72 -6.23
N GLU A 530 25.74 1.99 -5.88
CA GLU A 530 25.94 1.17 -4.67
C GLU A 530 26.40 2.02 -3.49
N VAL A 531 26.35 3.39 -3.69
CA VAL A 531 26.76 4.31 -2.61
C VAL A 531 25.52 5.04 -2.09
N ILE A 532 25.24 4.78 -0.73
CA ILE A 532 24.10 5.47 -0.08
C ILE A 532 24.61 6.70 0.67
N HIS A 533 23.89 7.76 0.36
CA HIS A 533 24.38 9.01 1.01
C HIS A 533 23.57 9.28 2.29
N LYS A 534 24.42 9.39 3.37
CA LYS A 534 23.82 9.71 4.67
C LYS A 534 24.31 11.07 5.16
N ASP A 535 23.29 11.79 5.84
CA ASP A 535 23.72 13.08 6.44
C ASP A 535 24.54 12.82 7.71
N VAL A 536 25.84 13.17 7.64
CA VAL A 536 26.71 12.94 8.81
C VAL A 536 27.27 14.28 9.28
N GLU A 537 27.28 14.37 10.70
CA GLU A 537 27.92 15.57 11.25
C GLU A 537 29.45 15.54 11.01
N GLY A 538 29.88 16.40 10.21
CA GLY A 538 31.34 16.55 9.96
C GLY A 538 31.81 17.99 10.22
N ALA A 539 33.02 18.34 9.62
CA ALA A 539 33.55 19.71 9.87
C ALA A 539 34.29 20.22 8.62
N PHE A 540 34.19 21.46 8.50
CA PHE A 540 34.99 22.15 7.46
C PHE A 540 36.23 22.79 8.11
N TYR A 541 37.39 22.28 7.69
CA TYR A 541 38.64 22.77 8.32
C TYR A 541 39.31 23.84 7.44
N HIS A 542 39.54 24.96 8.13
CA HIS A 542 40.20 26.07 7.40
C HIS A 542 41.69 26.11 7.77
N MET A 543 42.51 25.98 6.64
CA MET A 543 43.98 25.90 6.88
C MET A 543 44.71 26.88 5.98
N ASN A 544 45.90 27.30 6.53
CA ASN A 544 46.69 28.28 5.75
C ASN A 544 47.79 27.55 4.96
N TYR A 545 47.73 27.78 3.61
CA TYR A 545 48.89 27.44 2.77
C TYR A 545 49.70 28.69 2.43
N MET A 546 51.06 28.67 2.82
CA MET A 546 51.87 29.90 2.66
C MET A 546 52.47 29.95 1.25
N LEU A 547 52.43 31.18 0.70
CA LEU A 547 53.20 31.32 -0.56
C LEU A 547 54.66 30.96 -0.35
N GLU A 548 55.24 30.45 -1.36
CA GLU A 548 56.63 29.98 -1.24
C GLU A 548 57.56 31.09 -0.75
N ASP A 549 57.24 32.33 -1.07
CA ASP A 549 58.13 33.44 -0.67
C ASP A 549 57.72 34.00 0.70
N GLY A 550 56.65 33.35 1.32
CA GLY A 550 56.26 33.68 2.71
C GLY A 550 55.48 34.99 2.82
N SER A 551 55.10 35.54 1.67
CA SER A 551 54.55 36.92 1.64
C SER A 551 53.06 36.91 2.02
N ARG A 552 52.46 35.73 1.76
CA ARG A 552 51.01 35.74 1.95
C ARG A 552 50.51 34.30 2.12
N ALA A 553 49.48 34.13 3.06
CA ALA A 553 48.90 32.77 3.20
C ALA A 553 47.52 32.72 2.52
N LEU A 554 47.35 31.51 1.83
CA LEU A 554 46.01 31.26 1.27
C LEU A 554 45.25 30.29 2.17
N GLN A 555 44.02 30.78 2.46
CA GLN A 555 43.22 29.91 3.35
C GLN A 555 42.42 28.89 2.51
N VAL A 556 42.74 27.57 2.79
CA VAL A 556 42.03 26.48 2.11
C VAL A 556 41.03 25.85 3.09
N ALA A 557 39.85 25.57 2.49
CA ALA A 557 38.84 24.91 3.34
C ALA A 557 38.53 23.51 2.79
N THR A 558 38.55 22.50 3.79
CA THR A 558 38.29 21.12 3.32
C THR A 558 37.62 20.34 4.46
N THR A 559 36.90 19.31 3.99
CA THR A 559 36.29 18.41 5.01
C THR A 559 37.22 17.22 5.28
N ARG A 560 38.30 17.17 4.53
CA ARG A 560 39.13 15.95 4.67
C ARG A 560 40.60 16.37 4.76
N PRO A 561 41.09 16.82 5.92
CA PRO A 561 42.47 17.29 6.04
C PRO A 561 43.49 16.15 5.87
N GLU A 562 43.05 14.97 6.25
CA GLU A 562 43.98 13.84 6.11
C GLU A 562 44.35 13.57 4.66
N THR A 563 43.65 14.09 3.64
CA THR A 563 44.02 13.85 2.22
C THR A 563 44.98 14.93 1.73
N MET A 564 45.40 15.89 2.58
CA MET A 564 46.26 17.01 2.13
C MET A 564 47.61 16.49 1.63
N PHE A 565 47.96 15.33 2.04
CA PHE A 565 49.27 14.81 1.61
C PHE A 565 49.22 14.39 0.15
N GLY A 566 48.09 14.35 -0.35
CA GLY A 566 47.92 14.06 -1.79
C GLY A 566 47.69 15.31 -2.63
N ASP A 567 47.77 16.45 -1.99
CA ASP A 567 47.54 17.72 -2.74
C ASP A 567 48.67 17.94 -3.74
N VAL A 568 48.24 18.33 -4.95
CA VAL A 568 49.28 18.58 -5.97
C VAL A 568 49.14 20.00 -6.51
N ALA A 569 48.02 20.69 -6.09
CA ALA A 569 47.81 22.10 -6.49
C ALA A 569 46.73 22.72 -5.61
N VAL A 570 46.69 24.08 -5.65
CA VAL A 570 45.52 24.81 -5.13
C VAL A 570 44.83 25.55 -6.29
N ALA A 571 43.46 25.36 -6.32
CA ALA A 571 42.76 26.02 -7.46
C ALA A 571 42.05 27.28 -6.98
N VAL A 572 42.21 28.36 -7.80
CA VAL A 572 41.40 29.58 -7.56
C VAL A 572 40.66 29.95 -8.86
N ASN A 573 39.54 30.60 -8.64
CA ASN A 573 38.77 31.03 -9.83
C ASN A 573 39.48 32.20 -10.54
N PRO A 574 39.54 32.09 -11.94
CA PRO A 574 40.28 33.12 -12.69
C PRO A 574 39.58 34.48 -12.61
N GLU A 575 38.36 34.44 -12.15
CA GLU A 575 37.62 35.73 -12.07
C GLU A 575 37.56 36.24 -10.63
N ASP A 576 38.18 35.56 -9.76
CA ASP A 576 38.17 36.03 -8.36
C ASP A 576 39.32 37.04 -8.11
N ASP A 577 38.89 38.41 -7.83
CA ASP A 577 39.88 39.52 -7.79
C ASP A 577 40.80 39.38 -6.56
N ARG A 578 40.37 38.53 -5.58
CA ARG A 578 41.20 38.38 -4.35
C ARG A 578 42.46 37.57 -4.64
N TYR A 579 42.38 36.50 -5.72
CA TYR A 579 43.51 35.54 -5.81
C TYR A 579 44.01 35.44 -7.25
N LYS A 580 43.36 36.15 -8.22
CA LYS A 580 43.67 35.92 -9.65
C LYS A 580 45.13 36.30 -9.95
N ASP A 581 45.72 37.26 -9.11
CA ASP A 581 47.12 37.69 -9.39
C ASP A 581 48.10 36.64 -8.88
N LEU A 582 47.57 35.59 -8.17
CA LEU A 582 48.48 34.60 -7.57
C LEU A 582 48.55 33.34 -8.44
N ILE A 583 47.78 33.35 -9.56
CA ILE A 583 47.79 32.16 -10.44
C ILE A 583 49.17 32.01 -11.09
N GLY A 584 49.75 30.73 -11.02
CA GLY A 584 51.07 30.44 -11.61
C GLY A 584 52.15 30.43 -10.52
N GLN A 585 51.78 31.03 -9.29
CA GLN A 585 52.76 30.96 -8.18
C GLN A 585 52.58 29.65 -7.40
N ASN A 586 53.54 29.53 -6.32
CA ASN A 586 53.46 28.26 -5.54
C ASN A 586 53.10 28.55 -4.08
N VAL A 587 52.35 27.57 -3.50
CA VAL A 587 52.16 27.60 -2.04
C VAL A 587 52.85 26.38 -1.43
N ILE A 588 53.12 26.55 -0.07
CA ILE A 588 53.79 25.42 0.59
C ILE A 588 52.73 24.58 1.32
N LEU A 589 52.73 23.32 0.93
CA LEU A 589 51.82 22.39 1.59
C LEU A 589 52.27 22.16 3.04
N PRO A 590 51.41 22.38 4.04
CA PRO A 590 51.78 22.33 5.46
C PRO A 590 52.10 20.90 5.92
N ILE A 591 53.14 20.65 6.83
CA ILE A 591 53.60 19.41 7.48
C ILE A 591 54.66 18.75 6.61
N VAL A 592 54.48 18.69 5.24
CA VAL A 592 55.48 18.00 4.40
C VAL A 592 56.37 19.04 3.72
N ASN A 593 55.96 20.29 3.85
CA ASN A 593 56.74 21.43 3.32
C ASN A 593 57.12 21.22 1.84
N LYS A 594 56.07 20.90 1.09
CA LYS A 594 56.25 20.69 -0.37
C LYS A 594 55.60 21.84 -1.15
N ALA A 595 56.39 22.38 -2.26
CA ALA A 595 55.82 23.48 -3.08
C ALA A 595 54.84 22.91 -4.13
N ILE A 596 53.59 23.49 -4.07
CA ILE A 596 52.62 23.07 -5.11
C ILE A 596 52.03 24.32 -5.80
N PRO A 597 51.68 24.16 -7.06
CA PRO A 597 51.29 25.33 -7.84
C PRO A 597 49.85 25.77 -7.55
N ILE A 598 49.58 27.13 -7.86
CA ILE A 598 48.19 27.66 -7.86
C ILE A 598 47.67 27.66 -9.30
N VAL A 599 46.50 26.92 -9.55
CA VAL A 599 45.99 26.84 -10.94
C VAL A 599 44.66 27.58 -11.04
N ALA A 600 44.41 28.07 -12.35
CA ALA A 600 43.12 28.77 -12.58
C ALA A 600 42.06 27.77 -13.06
N ASP A 601 40.98 27.63 -12.13
CA ASP A 601 39.92 26.68 -12.54
C ASP A 601 38.58 27.14 -11.94
N GLU A 602 37.49 26.95 -12.78
CA GLU A 602 36.16 27.46 -12.38
C GLU A 602 35.56 26.60 -11.27
N HIS A 603 36.13 25.38 -11.13
CA HIS A 603 35.65 24.52 -10.02
C HIS A 603 35.74 25.24 -8.67
N ALA A 604 36.79 26.16 -8.57
CA ALA A 604 36.85 26.99 -7.35
C ALA A 604 35.79 28.11 -7.37
N ASP A 605 34.79 27.95 -6.50
CA ASP A 605 33.67 28.92 -6.44
C ASP A 605 34.02 30.07 -5.49
N PRO A 606 34.02 31.31 -6.06
CA PRO A 606 34.43 32.47 -5.25
C PRO A 606 33.46 32.71 -4.07
N GLU A 607 32.19 32.09 -4.18
CA GLU A 607 31.18 32.39 -3.14
C GLU A 607 31.14 31.25 -2.11
N PHE A 608 31.84 30.14 -2.37
CA PHE A 608 31.79 29.00 -1.44
C PHE A 608 33.13 28.91 -0.69
N GLY A 609 33.02 28.67 0.80
CA GLY A 609 34.24 28.61 1.64
C GLY A 609 35.12 29.87 1.49
N THR A 610 36.46 29.61 1.08
CA THR A 610 37.40 30.75 0.97
C THR A 610 37.62 31.09 -0.51
N GLY A 611 36.94 30.37 -1.39
CA GLY A 611 37.17 30.61 -2.84
C GLY A 611 38.46 29.96 -3.32
N VAL A 612 39.21 29.26 -2.40
CA VAL A 612 40.44 28.51 -2.71
C VAL A 612 40.20 27.03 -2.38
N VAL A 613 40.52 26.15 -3.33
CA VAL A 613 40.20 24.72 -3.11
C VAL A 613 41.49 23.91 -3.27
N LYS A 614 41.68 23.05 -2.23
CA LYS A 614 42.83 22.13 -2.45
C LYS A 614 42.46 21.09 -3.53
N ILE A 615 43.57 20.72 -4.39
CA ILE A 615 43.31 19.76 -5.49
C ILE A 615 44.07 18.46 -5.17
N THR A 616 43.23 17.45 -4.86
CA THR A 616 43.76 16.10 -4.53
C THR A 616 43.13 15.06 -5.44
N PRO A 617 43.63 14.90 -6.65
CA PRO A 617 42.99 14.19 -7.77
C PRO A 617 42.75 12.71 -7.44
N ALA A 618 43.53 12.08 -6.56
CA ALA A 618 43.35 10.63 -6.33
C ALA A 618 42.33 10.38 -5.22
N HIS A 619 41.70 11.43 -4.67
CA HIS A 619 40.84 11.13 -3.50
C HIS A 619 39.54 11.93 -3.59
N ASP A 620 39.30 12.63 -4.78
CA ASP A 620 38.03 13.38 -4.97
C ASP A 620 37.70 13.45 -6.46
N PRO A 621 36.48 13.05 -6.83
CA PRO A 621 36.12 12.99 -8.26
C PRO A 621 36.22 14.36 -8.93
N ASN A 622 35.78 15.43 -8.20
CA ASN A 622 35.88 16.78 -8.82
C ASN A 622 37.34 17.22 -8.99
N ASP A 623 38.16 16.88 -7.97
CA ASP A 623 39.60 17.25 -8.07
C ASP A 623 40.28 16.45 -9.19
N PHE A 624 39.76 15.18 -9.35
CA PHE A 624 40.33 14.35 -10.43
C PHE A 624 40.12 15.02 -11.79
N LEU A 625 38.92 15.61 -12.01
CA LEU A 625 38.64 16.27 -13.31
C LEU A 625 39.51 17.53 -13.47
N VAL A 626 39.66 18.23 -12.31
CA VAL A 626 40.54 19.42 -12.41
C VAL A 626 41.97 18.95 -12.73
N GLY A 627 42.39 17.91 -12.06
CA GLY A 627 43.74 17.35 -12.34
C GLY A 627 43.91 17.01 -13.82
N GLN A 628 42.80 16.46 -14.46
CA GLN A 628 42.89 16.10 -15.90
C GLN A 628 42.96 17.35 -16.78
N ARG A 629 42.20 18.38 -16.44
CA ARG A 629 42.17 19.61 -17.28
C ARG A 629 43.51 20.33 -17.23
N HIS A 630 44.24 20.09 -16.06
CA HIS A 630 45.48 20.88 -15.92
C HIS A 630 46.69 19.95 -15.93
N ASP A 631 46.50 18.69 -16.21
CA ASP A 631 47.59 17.71 -16.33
C ASP A 631 48.40 17.62 -15.04
N LEU A 632 47.68 17.45 -13.92
CA LEU A 632 48.34 17.38 -12.60
C LEU A 632 48.52 15.91 -12.21
N PRO A 633 49.64 15.64 -11.38
CA PRO A 633 49.87 14.25 -10.95
C PRO A 633 48.74 13.74 -10.04
N GLN A 634 48.54 12.42 -10.15
CA GLN A 634 47.50 11.79 -9.30
C GLN A 634 48.16 10.98 -8.18
N VAL A 635 48.25 11.62 -6.97
CA VAL A 635 49.02 11.02 -5.86
C VAL A 635 48.02 10.38 -4.87
N ASN A 636 48.15 8.99 -4.71
CA ASN A 636 47.29 8.26 -3.76
C ASN A 636 48.01 8.07 -2.42
N VAL A 637 47.32 8.48 -1.32
CA VAL A 637 48.07 8.48 -0.04
C VAL A 637 47.45 7.43 0.89
N MET A 638 46.54 6.61 0.35
CA MET A 638 45.90 5.61 1.23
C MET A 638 46.08 4.22 0.64
N ASN A 639 46.24 3.17 1.56
CA ASN A 639 46.19 1.76 1.13
C ASN A 639 44.75 1.31 0.84
N ASP A 640 44.59 0.01 0.31
CA ASP A 640 43.26 -0.51 -0.12
C ASP A 640 42.32 -0.61 1.09
N ASP A 641 42.82 -0.68 2.26
CA ASP A 641 41.93 -0.86 3.44
C ASP A 641 41.65 0.48 4.13
N GLY A 642 42.11 1.56 3.47
CA GLY A 642 41.71 2.88 3.99
C GLY A 642 42.75 3.42 4.98
N THR A 643 43.84 2.67 5.27
CA THR A 643 44.92 3.20 6.13
C THR A 643 45.91 4.03 5.30
N MET A 644 46.61 5.01 6.09
CA MET A 644 47.52 5.93 5.37
C MET A 644 48.80 5.17 4.97
N ASN A 645 49.34 5.44 3.60
CA ASN A 645 50.55 4.70 3.15
C ASN A 645 51.82 5.54 3.36
N GLU A 646 52.93 5.22 2.73
CA GLU A 646 54.25 5.80 3.03
C GLU A 646 54.32 7.29 2.63
N LEU A 647 53.28 7.77 1.91
CA LEU A 647 53.30 9.18 1.44
C LEU A 647 52.67 10.11 2.48
N ALA A 648 52.20 9.51 3.58
CA ALA A 648 51.47 10.37 4.56
C ALA A 648 52.39 10.68 5.75
N ALA A 649 53.74 10.75 5.55
CA ALA A 649 54.77 11.16 6.55
C ALA A 649 54.57 10.40 7.87
N GLU A 650 54.48 11.17 9.00
CA GLU A 650 54.49 10.49 10.31
C GLU A 650 53.15 9.82 10.61
N PHE A 651 52.22 9.80 9.59
CA PHE A 651 50.88 9.27 9.92
C PHE A 651 50.69 7.92 9.22
N VAL A 652 51.81 7.33 8.84
CA VAL A 652 51.76 6.05 8.11
C VAL A 652 51.19 4.98 9.05
N GLY A 653 50.18 4.13 8.48
CA GLY A 653 49.66 2.97 9.24
C GLY A 653 48.38 3.34 10.00
N MET A 654 48.08 4.67 10.11
CA MET A 654 46.86 5.05 10.85
C MET A 654 45.62 4.94 9.96
N ASP A 655 44.56 4.50 10.69
CA ASP A 655 43.27 4.59 9.96
C ASP A 655 42.93 6.04 9.60
N ARG A 656 42.24 6.26 8.49
CA ARG A 656 42.04 7.60 7.89
C ARG A 656 41.30 8.54 8.84
N PHE A 657 40.41 7.98 9.59
CA PHE A 657 39.70 8.88 10.53
C PHE A 657 40.60 9.23 11.71
N GLU A 658 41.38 8.24 12.14
CA GLU A 658 42.36 8.57 13.19
C GLU A 658 43.44 9.54 12.67
N ALA A 659 43.82 9.33 11.45
CA ALA A 659 44.81 10.25 10.84
C ALA A 659 44.23 11.68 10.74
N ARG A 660 42.99 11.70 10.47
CA ARG A 660 42.37 13.04 10.39
C ARG A 660 42.50 13.79 11.71
N LYS A 661 42.21 13.14 12.78
CA LYS A 661 42.32 13.82 14.10
C LYS A 661 43.77 14.20 14.40
N ALA A 662 44.64 13.31 14.07
CA ALA A 662 46.07 13.59 14.35
C ALA A 662 46.62 14.71 13.46
N VAL A 663 46.17 14.72 12.23
CA VAL A 663 46.64 15.80 11.30
C VAL A 663 46.12 17.16 11.78
N VAL A 664 44.97 17.14 12.17
CA VAL A 664 44.40 18.43 12.63
C VAL A 664 45.17 18.90 13.87
N ALA A 665 45.46 18.04 14.79
CA ALA A 665 46.26 18.42 15.99
C ALA A 665 47.64 18.97 15.58
N LYS A 666 48.20 18.34 14.62
CA LYS A 666 49.51 18.82 14.17
C LYS A 666 49.41 20.20 13.50
N LEU A 667 48.40 20.35 12.70
CA LEU A 667 48.21 21.67 12.04
C LEU A 667 48.00 22.77 13.08
N GLU A 668 47.32 22.41 14.15
CA GLU A 668 47.16 23.40 15.24
C GLU A 668 48.50 23.69 15.90
N GLU A 669 49.26 22.63 16.09
CA GLU A 669 50.57 22.79 16.73
C GLU A 669 51.50 23.70 15.91
N ILE A 670 51.38 23.65 14.59
CA ILE A 670 52.36 24.45 13.77
C ILE A 670 51.70 25.75 13.34
N GLY A 671 50.46 26.00 13.91
CA GLY A 671 49.78 27.30 13.74
C GLY A 671 49.18 27.45 12.34
N ALA A 672 49.01 26.37 11.62
CA ALA A 672 48.47 26.45 10.23
C ALA A 672 46.95 26.25 10.24
N LEU A 673 46.34 25.88 11.36
CA LEU A 673 44.88 25.69 11.42
C LEU A 673 44.22 27.01 11.84
N VAL A 674 43.28 27.49 11.06
CA VAL A 674 42.64 28.82 11.30
C VAL A 674 41.35 28.60 12.08
N GLU A 675 40.53 27.77 11.54
CA GLU A 675 39.22 27.60 12.21
C GLU A 675 38.62 26.25 11.79
N ILE A 676 37.80 25.69 12.75
CA ILE A 676 37.01 24.48 12.41
C ILE A 676 35.52 24.85 12.46
N GLU A 677 34.90 24.63 11.37
CA GLU A 677 33.46 24.95 11.28
C GLU A 677 32.66 23.64 11.19
N LYS A 678 31.72 23.47 12.15
CA LYS A 678 30.93 22.22 12.14
C LYS A 678 29.81 22.30 11.09
N ARG A 679 29.59 21.09 10.42
CA ARG A 679 28.55 21.09 9.37
C ARG A 679 28.06 19.65 9.15
N VAL A 680 26.81 19.75 8.71
CA VAL A 680 26.25 18.44 8.30
C VAL A 680 26.33 18.33 6.77
N HIS A 681 26.96 17.22 6.38
CA HIS A 681 27.02 17.05 4.92
C HIS A 681 26.74 15.59 4.56
N SER A 682 26.38 15.45 3.29
CA SER A 682 25.99 14.11 2.79
C SER A 682 27.22 13.30 2.40
N VAL A 683 27.43 12.10 3.09
CA VAL A 683 28.62 11.26 2.86
C VAL A 683 28.14 9.90 2.32
N GLY A 684 28.85 9.41 1.33
CA GLY A 684 28.49 8.12 0.70
C GLY A 684 28.92 6.93 1.58
N HIS A 685 28.02 6.02 1.77
CA HIS A 685 28.35 4.79 2.50
C HIS A 685 28.03 3.57 1.61
N SER A 686 28.86 2.61 1.84
CA SER A 686 28.60 1.38 1.08
C SER A 686 27.25 0.78 1.50
N GLU A 687 26.41 0.58 0.51
CA GLU A 687 25.09 0.00 0.81
C GLU A 687 25.23 -1.36 1.49
N ARG A 688 26.34 -1.92 1.38
CA ARG A 688 26.38 -3.33 1.84
C ARG A 688 27.18 -3.44 3.14
N SER A 689 28.46 -2.88 3.11
CA SER A 689 29.24 -3.01 4.36
C SER A 689 28.92 -1.89 5.34
N GLY A 690 28.31 -0.82 4.80
CA GLY A 690 28.02 0.36 5.65
C GLY A 690 29.25 1.26 5.82
N ALA A 691 30.41 0.86 5.28
CA ALA A 691 31.62 1.68 5.43
C ALA A 691 31.54 2.97 4.62
N VAL A 692 32.25 4.04 5.15
CA VAL A 692 32.31 5.29 4.35
C VAL A 692 33.14 5.05 3.08
N VAL A 693 32.43 5.35 1.93
CA VAL A 693 33.07 5.08 0.63
C VAL A 693 34.23 6.07 0.41
N GLU A 694 35.39 5.40 -0.13
CA GLU A 694 36.55 6.25 -0.45
C GLU A 694 36.71 6.43 -1.97
N PRO A 695 36.71 7.70 -2.35
CA PRO A 695 37.16 7.87 -3.74
C PRO A 695 38.64 7.52 -3.91
N ARG A 696 38.85 6.69 -4.83
CA ARG A 696 40.25 6.21 -4.93
C ARG A 696 40.57 5.96 -6.42
N LEU A 697 41.86 6.31 -6.71
CA LEU A 697 42.35 5.99 -8.07
C LEU A 697 42.64 4.49 -8.20
N SER A 698 42.00 3.98 -9.16
CA SER A 698 42.22 2.51 -9.33
C SER A 698 42.17 2.17 -10.82
N THR A 699 43.13 1.17 -11.15
CA THR A 699 43.10 0.67 -12.54
C THR A 699 41.94 -0.32 -12.71
N GLN A 700 41.03 0.06 -13.74
CA GLN A 700 39.82 -0.76 -13.94
C GLN A 700 39.57 -0.97 -15.43
N TRP A 701 38.64 -1.94 -15.65
CA TRP A 701 38.17 -2.10 -17.04
C TRP A 701 36.86 -1.34 -17.25
N PHE A 702 36.78 -0.71 -18.47
CA PHE A 702 35.59 0.13 -18.74
C PHE A 702 35.01 -0.24 -20.11
N VAL A 703 33.68 -0.06 -20.11
CA VAL A 703 33.05 -0.05 -21.45
C VAL A 703 32.74 1.39 -21.88
N LYS A 704 33.20 1.72 -23.13
CA LYS A 704 32.84 3.06 -23.68
C LYS A 704 31.37 3.09 -24.10
N MET A 705 30.62 4.12 -23.52
CA MET A 705 29.15 4.00 -23.65
C MET A 705 28.65 4.96 -24.75
N ASP A 706 29.44 5.77 -25.23
CA ASP A 706 28.94 6.84 -26.12
C ASP A 706 28.22 6.24 -27.33
N GLN A 707 28.94 5.39 -28.09
CA GLN A 707 28.29 4.87 -29.31
C GLN A 707 27.18 3.87 -28.96
N LEU A 708 27.33 3.04 -27.96
CA LEU A 708 26.27 2.08 -27.57
C LEU A 708 24.99 2.80 -27.14
N ALA A 709 25.14 3.88 -26.42
CA ALA A 709 23.96 4.68 -26.00
C ALA A 709 23.26 5.31 -27.19
N LYS A 710 24.05 5.85 -28.16
CA LYS A 710 23.44 6.48 -29.36
C LYS A 710 22.63 5.45 -30.17
N ASN A 711 23.20 4.24 -30.23
CA ASN A 711 22.45 3.20 -30.98
C ASN A 711 21.13 2.86 -30.29
N ALA A 712 21.21 2.74 -28.97
CA ALA A 712 19.96 2.43 -28.23
C ALA A 712 18.92 3.54 -28.40
N ILE A 713 19.35 4.77 -28.39
CA ILE A 713 18.42 5.91 -28.57
C ILE A 713 17.86 5.91 -30.00
N ALA A 714 18.73 5.63 -30.92
CA ALA A 714 18.27 5.64 -32.33
C ALA A 714 17.23 4.52 -32.55
N ASN A 715 17.45 3.41 -31.87
CA ASN A 715 16.49 2.28 -32.04
C ASN A 715 15.07 2.70 -31.64
N GLN A 716 14.97 3.63 -30.66
CA GLN A 716 13.62 4.00 -30.18
C GLN A 716 12.85 4.79 -31.25
N ASP A 717 13.52 5.13 -32.36
CA ASP A 717 12.83 5.85 -33.44
C ASP A 717 12.57 4.92 -34.62
N THR A 718 12.77 3.66 -34.46
CA THR A 718 12.52 2.71 -35.57
C THR A 718 11.30 1.85 -35.24
N ASP A 719 10.96 0.94 -36.26
CA ASP A 719 9.82 0.02 -36.02
C ASP A 719 10.21 -1.08 -35.04
N ASP A 720 11.57 -1.20 -34.80
CA ASP A 720 12.04 -2.25 -33.86
C ASP A 720 12.21 -1.69 -32.45
N LYS A 721 11.48 -0.61 -32.11
CA LYS A 721 11.64 0.01 -30.78
C LYS A 721 11.10 -0.91 -29.69
N VAL A 722 11.72 -0.75 -28.52
CA VAL A 722 11.14 -1.43 -27.34
C VAL A 722 9.94 -0.63 -26.80
N ALA A 723 8.79 -1.37 -26.68
CA ALA A 723 7.57 -0.66 -26.21
C ALA A 723 7.47 -0.77 -24.69
N PHE A 724 7.48 0.43 -24.03
CA PHE A 724 7.40 0.43 -22.54
C PHE A 724 5.93 0.55 -22.12
N TYR A 725 5.67 -0.23 -21.00
CA TYR A 725 4.32 -0.16 -20.38
C TYR A 725 4.49 0.01 -18.87
N PRO A 726 4.12 1.32 -18.47
CA PRO A 726 3.47 2.39 -19.23
C PRO A 726 4.49 3.17 -20.07
N PRO A 727 3.94 3.98 -21.08
CA PRO A 727 4.80 4.64 -22.07
C PRO A 727 5.73 5.68 -21.40
N ARG A 728 5.41 6.22 -20.28
CA ARG A 728 6.26 7.28 -19.67
C ARG A 728 7.65 6.74 -19.33
N PHE A 729 7.87 5.41 -19.13
CA PHE A 729 9.20 4.92 -18.74
C PHE A 729 10.16 4.91 -19.94
N ASN A 730 9.57 5.15 -21.12
CA ASN A 730 10.48 5.41 -22.26
C ASN A 730 11.27 6.71 -22.06
N ASP A 731 10.61 7.68 -21.49
CA ASP A 731 11.32 8.96 -21.25
C ASP A 731 12.44 8.76 -20.21
N THR A 732 12.13 7.95 -19.20
CA THR A 732 13.19 7.66 -18.20
C THR A 732 14.38 6.94 -18.85
N PHE A 733 14.07 5.97 -19.68
CA PHE A 733 15.15 5.28 -20.41
C PHE A 733 15.93 6.24 -21.29
N MET A 734 15.26 7.16 -21.99
CA MET A 734 15.95 8.09 -22.92
C MET A 734 16.84 9.06 -22.13
N SER A 735 16.30 9.57 -21.06
CA SER A 735 17.09 10.53 -20.25
C SER A 735 18.36 9.86 -19.71
N TRP A 736 18.21 8.62 -19.28
CA TRP A 736 19.41 7.91 -18.75
C TRP A 736 20.44 7.69 -19.86
N MET A 737 20.00 7.26 -21.06
CA MET A 737 20.95 6.95 -22.15
C MET A 737 21.65 8.23 -22.66
N GLU A 738 21.02 9.47 -22.50
CA GLU A 738 21.61 10.74 -22.99
C GLU A 738 22.73 11.21 -22.05
N ASN A 739 22.67 10.67 -20.77
CA ASN A 739 23.65 11.22 -19.80
C ASN A 739 24.56 10.13 -19.27
N VAL A 740 24.69 9.01 -20.00
CA VAL A 740 25.39 7.85 -19.43
C VAL A 740 26.91 8.07 -19.53
N HIS A 741 27.67 7.55 -18.50
CA HIS A 741 29.15 7.56 -18.49
C HIS A 741 29.69 6.15 -18.77
N ASP A 742 31.09 6.19 -19.05
CA ASP A 742 31.67 4.85 -19.31
C ASP A 742 31.43 3.91 -18.12
N TRP A 743 31.07 2.76 -18.47
CA TRP A 743 30.62 1.72 -17.51
C TRP A 743 31.84 0.96 -16.98
N VAL A 744 32.02 1.02 -15.66
CA VAL A 744 33.13 0.24 -15.04
C VAL A 744 32.70 -1.22 -14.91
N ILE A 745 33.55 -2.17 -15.41
CA ILE A 745 33.00 -3.55 -15.52
C ILE A 745 33.91 -4.49 -14.73
N SER A 746 35.01 -4.04 -14.15
CA SER A 746 35.86 -4.96 -13.38
C SER A 746 35.53 -4.84 -11.89
N ARG A 747 35.57 -6.04 -11.21
CA ARG A 747 35.32 -6.11 -9.76
C ARG A 747 36.40 -6.96 -9.10
N GLN A 748 36.90 -6.48 -7.90
CA GLN A 748 37.94 -7.26 -7.18
C GLN A 748 37.29 -8.25 -6.21
N LEU A 749 36.38 -9.05 -6.81
CA LEU A 749 35.70 -10.14 -6.09
C LEU A 749 36.26 -11.49 -6.58
N TRP A 750 35.96 -12.60 -5.67
CA TRP A 750 36.42 -13.93 -6.12
C TRP A 750 35.30 -14.69 -6.84
N TRP A 751 33.99 -14.22 -6.60
CA TRP A 751 32.84 -14.87 -7.24
C TRP A 751 32.34 -14.03 -8.42
N GLY A 752 32.31 -14.58 -9.64
CA GLY A 752 31.88 -13.92 -10.90
C GLY A 752 32.70 -14.44 -12.09
N HIS A 753 32.35 -13.83 -13.26
CA HIS A 753 33.12 -14.25 -14.46
C HIS A 753 34.52 -13.61 -14.46
N GLN A 754 35.50 -14.46 -14.44
CA GLN A 754 36.87 -13.92 -14.43
C GLN A 754 37.20 -13.27 -15.80
N ILE A 755 37.82 -12.13 -15.74
CA ILE A 755 38.08 -11.34 -16.95
C ILE A 755 39.11 -12.09 -17.83
N PRO A 756 38.74 -12.28 -19.13
CA PRO A 756 39.60 -13.07 -20.02
C PRO A 756 40.76 -12.26 -20.57
N ALA A 757 41.59 -11.71 -19.58
CA ALA A 757 42.84 -11.00 -19.92
C ALA A 757 43.99 -11.64 -19.16
N TRP A 758 45.20 -11.85 -19.87
CA TRP A 758 46.35 -12.54 -19.26
C TRP A 758 47.59 -11.65 -19.33
N TYR A 759 48.38 -11.79 -18.24
CA TYR A 759 49.60 -10.95 -18.16
C TYR A 759 50.81 -11.86 -17.94
N ASN A 760 51.89 -11.47 -18.67
CA ASN A 760 53.12 -12.24 -18.40
C ASN A 760 54.13 -11.40 -17.63
N GLU A 761 55.23 -11.94 -17.21
CA GLU A 761 56.22 -11.28 -16.33
C GLU A 761 56.81 -10.03 -17.01
N ASN A 762 56.78 -10.02 -18.41
CA ASN A 762 57.35 -8.88 -19.16
C ASN A 762 56.37 -7.69 -19.21
N GLY A 763 55.16 -7.93 -18.60
CA GLY A 763 54.17 -6.84 -18.55
C GLY A 763 53.28 -6.82 -19.81
N ASP A 764 53.42 -7.91 -20.76
CA ASP A 764 52.52 -7.98 -21.93
C ASP A 764 51.11 -8.46 -21.53
N MET A 765 50.07 -7.81 -22.19
CA MET A 765 48.67 -8.21 -21.90
C MET A 765 48.07 -8.87 -23.15
N TYR A 766 47.46 -10.07 -22.85
CA TYR A 766 46.73 -10.76 -23.92
C TYR A 766 45.26 -10.90 -23.53
N VAL A 767 44.37 -10.48 -24.50
CA VAL A 767 42.92 -10.67 -24.27
C VAL A 767 42.39 -11.67 -25.30
N GLY A 768 41.86 -12.80 -24.72
CA GLY A 768 41.30 -13.84 -25.63
C GLY A 768 40.26 -14.69 -24.88
N GLU A 769 39.45 -15.41 -25.75
CA GLU A 769 38.43 -16.30 -25.13
C GLU A 769 39.10 -17.49 -24.45
N GLU A 770 40.36 -17.80 -24.92
CA GLU A 770 41.14 -18.85 -24.24
C GLU A 770 42.51 -18.30 -23.84
N ALA A 771 43.05 -19.07 -22.88
CA ALA A 771 44.38 -18.62 -22.43
C ALA A 771 45.41 -18.72 -23.56
N PRO A 772 46.42 -17.77 -23.59
CA PRO A 772 47.49 -17.86 -24.61
C PRO A 772 48.37 -19.08 -24.39
N GLU A 773 48.96 -19.58 -25.57
CA GLU A 773 49.87 -20.74 -25.47
C GLU A 773 51.18 -20.33 -24.79
N GLY A 774 51.79 -21.26 -23.85
CA GLY A 774 53.08 -20.98 -23.19
C GLY A 774 52.88 -20.81 -21.67
N ASP A 775 54.04 -21.12 -20.86
CA ASP A 775 54.01 -21.02 -19.38
C ASP A 775 54.33 -19.59 -18.94
N GLY A 776 53.65 -19.03 -17.90
CA GLY A 776 54.06 -17.74 -17.31
C GLY A 776 52.94 -16.68 -17.43
N TRP A 777 51.75 -17.07 -18.09
CA TRP A 777 50.62 -16.12 -18.17
C TRP A 777 49.70 -16.29 -16.95
N VAL A 778 49.44 -15.20 -16.39
CA VAL A 778 48.50 -15.24 -15.26
C VAL A 778 47.24 -14.43 -15.64
N GLN A 779 46.12 -15.07 -15.48
CA GLN A 779 44.86 -14.40 -15.87
C GLN A 779 44.52 -13.27 -14.87
N ASP A 780 43.93 -12.26 -15.43
CA ASP A 780 43.47 -11.16 -14.57
C ASP A 780 42.57 -11.68 -13.44
N GLU A 781 42.90 -11.32 -12.21
CA GLU A 781 42.20 -11.91 -11.04
C GLU A 781 40.86 -11.22 -10.80
N ASP A 782 40.63 -10.06 -11.50
CA ASP A 782 39.30 -9.41 -11.37
C ASP A 782 38.19 -10.25 -12.03
N VAL A 783 37.01 -9.97 -11.48
CA VAL A 783 35.84 -10.57 -12.16
C VAL A 783 34.96 -9.46 -12.74
N LEU A 784 34.07 -9.92 -13.65
CA LEU A 784 33.22 -8.93 -14.32
C LEU A 784 32.02 -8.59 -13.44
N ASP A 785 31.59 -7.34 -13.67
CA ASP A 785 30.33 -6.89 -13.03
C ASP A 785 29.17 -7.83 -13.37
N THR A 786 28.36 -8.10 -12.32
CA THR A 786 27.23 -9.04 -12.52
C THR A 786 26.29 -8.54 -13.62
N TRP A 787 26.15 -7.26 -13.75
CA TRP A 787 25.21 -6.71 -14.77
C TRP A 787 25.77 -6.90 -16.18
N PHE A 788 27.12 -7.09 -16.27
CA PHE A 788 27.70 -7.39 -17.61
C PHE A 788 27.19 -8.73 -18.13
N SER A 789 27.10 -9.69 -17.25
CA SER A 789 26.56 -10.98 -17.72
C SER A 789 25.04 -10.95 -17.79
N SER A 790 24.34 -10.38 -16.86
CA SER A 790 22.86 -10.36 -16.86
C SER A 790 22.31 -9.59 -18.05
N ALA A 791 23.15 -8.68 -18.59
CA ALA A 791 22.67 -7.87 -19.74
C ALA A 791 22.48 -8.75 -20.98
N LEU A 792 23.00 -9.96 -20.89
CA LEU A 792 22.94 -10.83 -22.08
C LEU A 792 21.80 -11.85 -21.92
N TRP A 793 21.00 -11.68 -20.94
CA TRP A 793 20.05 -12.69 -20.47
C TRP A 793 19.01 -13.03 -21.55
N PRO A 794 18.45 -12.13 -22.33
CA PRO A 794 17.34 -12.44 -23.25
C PRO A 794 17.81 -13.31 -24.42
N PHE A 795 19.11 -13.31 -24.69
CA PHE A 795 19.45 -14.13 -25.88
C PHE A 795 20.51 -15.18 -25.49
N SER A 796 21.26 -14.89 -24.41
CA SER A 796 22.24 -15.94 -24.06
C SER A 796 21.54 -17.15 -23.46
N THR A 797 20.38 -16.94 -22.88
CA THR A 797 19.67 -18.08 -22.29
C THR A 797 19.02 -18.93 -23.39
N MET A 798 19.04 -18.44 -24.60
CA MET A 798 18.37 -19.17 -25.69
C MET A 798 19.41 -19.81 -26.60
N GLY A 799 20.65 -19.91 -26.07
CA GLY A 799 21.63 -20.70 -26.82
C GLY A 799 22.67 -19.82 -27.53
N TRP A 800 22.45 -18.43 -27.46
CA TRP A 800 23.49 -17.55 -28.03
C TRP A 800 24.78 -17.63 -27.19
N PRO A 801 25.95 -17.64 -27.90
CA PRO A 801 26.28 -17.02 -29.20
C PRO A 801 26.12 -18.01 -30.35
N ASP A 802 25.65 -19.20 -30.18
CA ASP A 802 25.33 -20.08 -31.33
C ASP A 802 24.02 -19.63 -32.01
N THR A 803 24.13 -18.95 -33.16
CA THR A 803 22.94 -18.34 -33.79
C THR A 803 22.08 -19.42 -34.47
N ASP A 804 22.61 -20.66 -34.57
CA ASP A 804 21.81 -21.76 -35.17
C ASP A 804 21.01 -22.49 -34.09
N SER A 805 21.21 -22.05 -32.83
CA SER A 805 20.40 -22.69 -31.76
C SER A 805 18.90 -22.54 -32.04
N ALA A 806 18.16 -23.68 -31.87
CA ALA A 806 16.71 -23.69 -32.18
C ALA A 806 15.96 -22.68 -31.31
N ASP A 807 16.34 -22.63 -30.03
CA ASP A 807 15.62 -21.70 -29.13
C ASP A 807 15.90 -20.23 -29.51
N PHE A 808 17.16 -19.93 -29.91
CA PHE A 808 17.49 -18.53 -30.28
C PHE A 808 16.71 -18.12 -31.53
N GLN A 809 16.45 -19.00 -32.47
CA GLN A 809 15.76 -18.64 -33.72
C GLN A 809 14.25 -18.53 -33.50
N ARG A 810 13.84 -19.31 -32.54
CA ARG A 810 12.36 -19.38 -32.44
C ARG A 810 11.85 -18.35 -31.42
N TYR A 811 12.63 -18.18 -30.33
CA TYR A 811 11.98 -17.43 -29.23
C TYR A 811 12.67 -16.09 -29.01
N PHE A 812 13.78 -15.67 -29.76
CA PHE A 812 14.40 -14.33 -29.68
C PHE A 812 14.06 -13.53 -30.95
N PRO A 813 13.81 -12.23 -30.71
CA PRO A 813 13.66 -11.49 -29.45
C PRO A 813 12.50 -12.01 -28.60
N THR A 814 12.75 -11.85 -27.20
CA THR A 814 11.60 -12.27 -26.37
C THR A 814 10.41 -11.33 -26.58
N SER A 815 9.15 -11.88 -26.25
CA SER A 815 7.92 -11.11 -26.52
C SER A 815 7.70 -10.02 -25.46
N THR A 816 7.86 -10.37 -24.13
CA THR A 816 7.59 -9.38 -23.08
C THR A 816 8.62 -9.56 -21.95
N LEU A 817 9.19 -8.41 -21.52
CA LEU A 817 9.95 -8.39 -20.26
C LEU A 817 9.14 -7.72 -19.15
N VAL A 818 8.98 -8.47 -18.04
CA VAL A 818 8.27 -7.90 -16.87
C VAL A 818 9.29 -7.66 -15.74
N THR A 819 9.31 -6.39 -15.28
CA THR A 819 10.24 -6.15 -14.15
C THR A 819 9.85 -4.84 -13.45
N GLY A 820 10.45 -4.62 -12.26
CA GLY A 820 10.19 -3.37 -11.51
C GLY A 820 10.99 -2.18 -12.07
N TYR A 821 10.50 -0.93 -11.63
CA TYR A 821 11.16 0.26 -12.22
C TYR A 821 12.53 0.48 -11.59
N ASP A 822 12.85 -0.29 -10.54
CA ASP A 822 14.14 -0.05 -9.84
C ASP A 822 15.32 -0.58 -10.66
N ILE A 823 15.01 -1.42 -11.76
CA ILE A 823 16.23 -1.95 -12.42
C ILE A 823 16.17 -1.58 -13.91
N ILE A 824 15.44 -0.54 -14.23
CA ILE A 824 15.44 -0.07 -15.63
C ILE A 824 16.85 0.35 -16.04
N PHE A 825 17.54 0.99 -15.16
CA PHE A 825 18.87 1.50 -15.55
C PHE A 825 19.91 0.38 -15.51
N PHE A 826 19.70 -0.62 -14.52
CA PHE A 826 20.77 -1.62 -14.28
C PHE A 826 20.65 -2.78 -15.27
N TRP A 827 19.41 -2.94 -15.68
CA TRP A 827 19.26 -4.22 -16.41
C TRP A 827 18.61 -4.00 -17.76
N VAL A 828 17.42 -3.35 -17.74
CA VAL A 828 16.67 -3.22 -19.01
C VAL A 828 17.51 -2.46 -20.05
N SER A 829 18.13 -1.33 -19.62
CA SER A 829 18.92 -0.51 -20.58
C SER A 829 20.13 -1.29 -21.08
N ARG A 830 20.74 -2.01 -20.22
CA ARG A 830 21.96 -2.75 -20.65
C ARG A 830 21.59 -3.91 -21.57
N MET A 831 20.41 -4.52 -21.37
CA MET A 831 19.99 -5.57 -22.32
C MET A 831 19.72 -4.98 -23.70
N ILE A 832 19.20 -3.77 -23.62
CA ILE A 832 18.82 -3.19 -24.93
C ILE A 832 20.08 -2.87 -25.74
N PHE A 833 21.05 -2.16 -25.07
CA PHE A 833 22.14 -1.74 -25.98
C PHE A 833 23.07 -2.92 -26.26
N GLN A 834 23.09 -3.94 -25.41
CA GLN A 834 23.96 -5.09 -25.74
C GLN A 834 23.31 -5.96 -26.83
N SER A 835 22.03 -6.15 -26.72
CA SER A 835 21.36 -6.92 -27.79
C SER A 835 21.51 -6.24 -29.16
N LEU A 836 21.34 -4.95 -29.16
CA LEU A 836 21.47 -4.25 -30.45
C LEU A 836 22.89 -4.39 -31.01
N GLU A 837 23.79 -4.35 -30.09
CA GLU A 837 25.19 -4.42 -30.57
C GLU A 837 25.50 -5.82 -31.10
N PHE A 838 24.92 -6.86 -30.57
CA PHE A 838 25.46 -8.18 -30.94
C PHE A 838 24.46 -8.94 -31.81
N THR A 839 23.23 -8.46 -31.73
CA THR A 839 22.27 -9.23 -32.54
C THR A 839 21.59 -8.33 -33.58
N GLY A 840 21.76 -6.98 -33.43
CA GLY A 840 21.12 -6.04 -34.38
C GLY A 840 19.60 -5.92 -34.12
N ARG A 841 19.14 -6.63 -33.12
CA ARG A 841 17.68 -6.63 -32.86
C ARG A 841 17.42 -6.24 -31.40
N GLN A 842 16.20 -5.74 -31.14
CA GLN A 842 15.82 -5.48 -29.73
C GLN A 842 15.71 -6.78 -28.93
N PRO A 843 15.99 -6.72 -27.62
CA PRO A 843 15.99 -7.96 -26.82
C PRO A 843 14.57 -8.42 -26.47
N PHE A 844 13.72 -7.45 -26.44
CA PHE A 844 12.30 -7.79 -26.21
C PHE A 844 11.43 -6.76 -26.91
N GLN A 845 10.13 -7.25 -27.23
CA GLN A 845 9.19 -6.35 -27.93
C GLN A 845 8.52 -5.40 -26.93
N ASN A 846 7.98 -6.00 -25.81
CA ASN A 846 7.30 -5.18 -24.79
C ASN A 846 8.08 -5.23 -23.46
N VAL A 847 8.06 -4.02 -22.69
CA VAL A 847 8.60 -4.03 -21.33
C VAL A 847 7.50 -3.53 -20.38
N LEU A 848 7.01 -4.55 -19.64
CA LEU A 848 6.01 -4.18 -18.62
C LEU A 848 6.68 -3.84 -17.28
N ILE A 849 6.48 -2.53 -16.87
CA ILE A 849 7.16 -2.06 -15.64
C ILE A 849 6.11 -1.97 -14.52
N HIS A 850 6.38 -2.80 -13.48
CA HIS A 850 5.48 -2.67 -12.32
C HIS A 850 6.19 -1.91 -11.19
N GLY A 851 5.38 -1.37 -10.19
CA GLY A 851 5.96 -0.64 -9.03
C GLY A 851 6.57 -1.62 -8.01
N LEU A 852 6.76 -1.13 -6.78
CA LEU A 852 7.31 -1.96 -5.69
C LEU A 852 6.24 -2.16 -4.62
N ILE A 853 6.34 -3.33 -3.98
CA ILE A 853 5.38 -3.58 -2.88
C ILE A 853 5.87 -2.88 -1.60
N ARG A 854 4.84 -2.20 -0.99
CA ARG A 854 5.17 -1.44 0.23
C ARG A 854 4.40 -2.02 1.41
N ASP A 855 4.95 -1.74 2.62
CA ASP A 855 4.18 -2.24 3.78
C ASP A 855 2.87 -1.45 3.93
N GLU A 856 2.00 -1.71 4.95
CA GLU A 856 0.63 -1.14 5.09
C GLU A 856 0.68 0.38 5.24
N GLU A 857 1.89 0.91 5.66
CA GLU A 857 1.98 2.38 5.85
C GLU A 857 2.64 3.05 4.63
N GLY A 858 2.93 2.24 3.65
CA GLY A 858 3.49 2.82 2.40
C GLY A 858 5.02 2.91 2.44
N ARG A 859 5.59 2.37 3.49
CA ARG A 859 7.06 2.41 3.57
C ARG A 859 7.69 1.23 2.80
N LYS A 860 8.86 1.56 2.36
CA LYS A 860 9.59 0.46 1.69
C LYS A 860 9.90 -0.68 2.66
N MET A 861 9.63 -1.89 2.17
CA MET A 861 9.92 -3.03 3.07
C MET A 861 11.42 -3.27 3.17
N SER A 862 11.87 -3.37 4.49
CA SER A 862 13.32 -3.61 4.69
C SER A 862 13.52 -4.42 5.98
N LYS A 863 14.61 -5.13 5.93
CA LYS A 863 14.98 -5.95 7.11
C LYS A 863 15.25 -5.06 8.33
N SER A 864 15.84 -3.79 8.13
CA SER A 864 16.16 -2.90 9.26
C SER A 864 14.89 -2.38 9.95
N LEU A 865 13.76 -2.35 9.13
CA LEU A 865 12.51 -1.82 9.71
C LEU A 865 11.64 -2.97 10.22
N GLY A 866 12.16 -4.24 9.94
CA GLY A 866 11.45 -5.44 10.40
C GLY A 866 10.02 -5.52 9.83
N ASN A 867 9.80 -4.81 8.69
CA ASN A 867 8.40 -4.77 8.19
C ASN A 867 8.28 -5.65 6.95
N GLY A 868 9.25 -6.66 6.79
CA GLY A 868 9.20 -7.58 5.63
C GLY A 868 8.10 -8.64 5.83
N ILE A 869 7.37 -8.88 4.72
CA ILE A 869 6.34 -9.94 4.75
C ILE A 869 6.79 -11.08 3.83
N ASP A 870 6.82 -12.22 4.54
CA ASP A 870 7.25 -13.40 3.75
C ASP A 870 6.05 -13.99 2.96
N PRO A 871 6.23 -14.13 1.64
CA PRO A 871 5.12 -14.65 0.84
C PRO A 871 4.67 -16.05 1.28
N MET A 872 5.59 -16.84 1.80
CA MET A 872 5.19 -18.20 2.22
C MET A 872 4.24 -18.14 3.43
N ASP A 873 4.49 -17.17 4.34
CA ASP A 873 3.52 -17.01 5.46
C ASP A 873 2.12 -16.63 4.95
N VAL A 874 2.09 -15.80 3.96
CA VAL A 874 0.78 -15.38 3.42
C VAL A 874 0.12 -16.57 2.72
N ILE A 875 0.92 -17.33 2.00
CA ILE A 875 0.35 -18.48 1.26
C ILE A 875 -0.17 -19.52 2.27
N GLU A 876 0.55 -19.71 3.28
CA GLU A 876 0.07 -20.66 4.30
C GLU A 876 -1.28 -20.24 4.87
N LYS A 877 -1.47 -18.97 5.00
CA LYS A 877 -2.74 -18.50 5.61
C LYS A 877 -3.84 -18.40 4.55
N TYR A 878 -3.54 -17.94 3.39
CA TYR A 878 -4.67 -17.58 2.50
C TYR A 878 -4.60 -18.44 1.23
N GLY A 879 -3.49 -19.10 1.02
CA GLY A 879 -3.29 -19.84 -0.25
C GLY A 879 -2.64 -18.97 -1.34
N ALA A 880 -2.05 -19.68 -2.37
CA ALA A 880 -1.33 -19.00 -3.47
C ALA A 880 -2.30 -18.23 -4.38
N ASP A 881 -3.48 -18.74 -4.61
CA ASP A 881 -4.42 -18.06 -5.53
C ASP A 881 -4.91 -16.73 -4.96
N ALA A 882 -5.12 -16.72 -3.64
CA ALA A 882 -5.54 -15.42 -3.04
C ALA A 882 -4.42 -14.38 -3.17
N LEU A 883 -3.17 -14.80 -2.89
CA LEU A 883 -2.04 -13.85 -3.01
C LEU A 883 -1.89 -13.36 -4.47
N ARG A 884 -2.03 -14.27 -5.40
CA ARG A 884 -1.89 -13.87 -6.81
C ARG A 884 -3.01 -12.91 -7.23
N TRP A 885 -4.21 -13.22 -6.78
CA TRP A 885 -5.33 -12.29 -7.09
C TRP A 885 -5.06 -10.91 -6.48
N PHE A 886 -4.55 -10.87 -5.32
CA PHE A 886 -4.27 -9.57 -4.66
C PHE A 886 -3.18 -8.81 -5.42
N LEU A 887 -2.13 -9.54 -5.84
CA LEU A 887 -0.97 -8.86 -6.46
C LEU A 887 -1.31 -8.38 -7.87
N SER A 888 -2.25 -9.02 -8.51
CA SER A 888 -2.51 -8.64 -9.92
C SER A 888 -3.61 -7.57 -9.99
N ASN A 889 -4.41 -7.42 -8.89
CA ASN A 889 -5.57 -6.51 -8.96
C ASN A 889 -5.32 -5.25 -8.11
N GLY A 890 -4.07 -5.10 -7.53
CA GLY A 890 -3.86 -4.12 -6.44
C GLY A 890 -3.23 -2.83 -6.98
N SER A 891 -3.00 -2.71 -8.47
CA SER A 891 -2.48 -1.38 -8.87
C SER A 891 -2.23 -1.37 -10.38
N ALA A 892 -2.41 -0.17 -10.89
CA ALA A 892 -2.07 0.05 -12.31
C ALA A 892 -0.56 -0.15 -12.56
N PRO A 893 -0.22 -0.63 -13.81
CA PRO A 893 1.20 -0.86 -14.10
C PRO A 893 2.05 0.40 -13.79
N GLY A 894 3.15 0.16 -13.04
CA GLY A 894 4.13 1.24 -12.80
C GLY A 894 3.91 1.88 -11.42
N GLN A 895 2.75 1.48 -10.76
CA GLN A 895 2.50 2.11 -9.44
C GLN A 895 2.83 1.10 -8.32
N ASP A 896 3.21 1.74 -7.22
CA ASP A 896 3.48 0.86 -6.07
C ASP A 896 2.16 0.32 -5.49
N VAL A 897 2.31 -0.86 -4.81
CA VAL A 897 1.11 -1.45 -4.16
C VAL A 897 1.41 -1.62 -2.66
N ARG A 898 0.35 -1.27 -1.93
CA ARG A 898 0.50 -1.49 -0.47
C ARG A 898 -0.13 -2.85 -0.08
N PHE A 899 0.70 -3.46 0.80
CA PHE A 899 0.15 -4.75 1.24
C PHE A 899 -0.94 -4.52 2.31
N SER A 900 -2.11 -5.37 2.22
CA SER A 900 -3.22 -5.20 3.18
C SER A 900 -3.83 -6.58 3.47
N TYR A 901 -3.88 -6.88 4.76
CA TYR A 901 -4.51 -8.17 5.13
C TYR A 901 -6.02 -8.12 4.88
N GLU A 902 -6.59 -6.92 5.05
CA GLU A 902 -8.02 -6.77 4.71
C GLU A 902 -8.29 -7.15 3.24
N LYS A 903 -7.44 -6.67 2.37
CA LYS A 903 -7.65 -6.99 0.95
C LYS A 903 -7.35 -8.48 0.68
N MET A 904 -6.40 -9.00 1.46
CA MET A 904 -6.17 -10.45 1.31
C MET A 904 -7.41 -11.24 1.74
N ASP A 905 -8.11 -10.79 2.90
CA ASP A 905 -9.37 -11.46 3.29
C ASP A 905 -10.42 -11.37 2.17
N ALA A 906 -10.41 -10.24 1.59
CA ALA A 906 -11.40 -10.08 0.49
C ALA A 906 -11.07 -11.02 -0.68
N SER A 907 -9.77 -11.17 -0.97
CA SER A 907 -9.40 -12.08 -2.07
C SER A 907 -9.81 -13.52 -1.76
N TRP A 908 -9.54 -13.94 -0.54
CA TRP A 908 -9.95 -15.31 -0.17
C TRP A 908 -11.47 -15.48 -0.24
N ASN A 909 -12.23 -14.49 0.30
CA ASN A 909 -13.71 -14.58 0.23
C ASN A 909 -14.21 -14.69 -1.22
N PHE A 910 -13.54 -13.95 -2.03
CA PHE A 910 -13.96 -14.03 -3.45
C PHE A 910 -13.74 -15.44 -4.00
N ILE A 911 -12.63 -16.08 -3.70
CA ILE A 911 -12.38 -17.45 -4.19
C ILE A 911 -13.39 -18.41 -3.55
N ASN A 912 -13.61 -18.18 -2.28
CA ASN A 912 -14.60 -19.03 -1.63
C ASN A 912 -15.99 -18.90 -2.28
N LYS A 913 -16.34 -17.75 -2.67
CA LYS A 913 -17.62 -17.57 -3.39
C LYS A 913 -17.64 -18.37 -4.70
N ILE A 914 -16.54 -18.34 -5.46
CA ILE A 914 -16.46 -19.14 -6.71
C ILE A 914 -16.58 -20.62 -6.38
N TRP A 915 -15.91 -20.99 -5.30
CA TRP A 915 -15.99 -22.40 -4.86
C TRP A 915 -17.44 -22.79 -4.54
N ASN A 916 -18.19 -21.99 -3.82
CA ASN A 916 -19.57 -22.33 -3.42
C ASN A 916 -20.52 -22.36 -4.62
N ILE A 917 -20.27 -21.36 -5.46
CA ILE A 917 -21.16 -21.37 -6.66
C ILE A 917 -20.88 -22.63 -7.50
N SER A 918 -19.60 -22.99 -7.64
CA SER A 918 -19.27 -24.20 -8.43
C SER A 918 -19.88 -25.45 -7.78
N ARG A 919 -19.81 -25.46 -6.50
CA ARG A 919 -20.43 -26.60 -5.80
C ARG A 919 -21.93 -26.68 -6.11
N TYR A 920 -22.60 -25.57 -6.00
CA TYR A 920 -24.04 -25.53 -6.32
C TYR A 920 -24.30 -26.05 -7.73
N ILE A 921 -23.52 -25.63 -8.68
CA ILE A 921 -23.76 -26.01 -10.10
C ILE A 921 -23.48 -27.50 -10.28
N LEU A 922 -22.42 -27.97 -9.64
CA LEU A 922 -22.04 -29.38 -9.86
C LEU A 922 -23.04 -30.30 -9.15
N MET A 923 -23.61 -29.84 -8.05
CA MET A 923 -24.62 -30.67 -7.36
C MET A 923 -25.91 -30.77 -8.18
N ASN A 924 -26.09 -29.75 -8.98
CA ASN A 924 -27.36 -29.75 -9.73
C ASN A 924 -27.13 -30.19 -11.18
N ASN A 925 -25.93 -30.61 -11.59
CA ASN A 925 -25.51 -30.81 -13.00
C ASN A 925 -26.17 -32.07 -13.58
N GLU A 926 -26.69 -33.08 -12.77
CA GLU A 926 -27.40 -34.33 -13.15
C GLU A 926 -26.70 -35.01 -14.32
N GLY A 927 -25.36 -35.00 -14.38
CA GLY A 927 -24.58 -35.87 -15.31
C GLY A 927 -24.30 -35.17 -16.66
N LEU A 928 -24.51 -33.85 -16.77
CA LEU A 928 -24.24 -33.17 -18.07
C LEU A 928 -22.73 -32.99 -18.28
N ASP A 929 -22.33 -33.44 -19.48
CA ASP A 929 -20.90 -33.14 -19.77
C ASP A 929 -20.78 -31.89 -20.66
N LEU A 930 -19.52 -31.42 -20.86
CA LEU A 930 -19.30 -30.10 -21.50
C LEU A 930 -19.76 -30.13 -22.97
N GLU A 931 -19.61 -31.26 -23.58
CA GLU A 931 -20.03 -31.31 -24.99
C GLU A 931 -21.56 -31.15 -25.12
N THR A 932 -22.20 -31.89 -24.29
CA THR A 932 -23.67 -31.77 -24.32
C THR A 932 -24.11 -30.35 -23.91
N ALA A 933 -23.50 -29.83 -22.87
CA ALA A 933 -23.83 -28.44 -22.47
C ALA A 933 -23.60 -27.45 -23.63
N ALA A 934 -22.50 -27.65 -24.36
CA ALA A 934 -22.20 -26.73 -25.48
C ALA A 934 -23.28 -26.85 -26.58
N ASP A 935 -23.76 -28.04 -26.86
CA ASP A 935 -24.80 -28.22 -27.89
C ASP A 935 -26.10 -27.50 -27.48
N LYS A 936 -26.44 -27.62 -26.22
CA LYS A 936 -27.68 -26.93 -25.77
C LYS A 936 -27.50 -25.41 -25.79
N VAL A 937 -26.29 -24.99 -25.42
CA VAL A 937 -26.03 -23.52 -25.43
C VAL A 937 -26.11 -23.01 -26.88
N ALA A 938 -25.65 -23.82 -27.82
CA ALA A 938 -25.78 -23.40 -29.24
C ALA A 938 -27.25 -23.25 -29.64
N GLN A 939 -28.06 -24.08 -29.13
CA GLN A 939 -29.51 -23.94 -29.41
C GLN A 939 -30.08 -22.67 -28.79
N VAL A 940 -29.59 -22.38 -27.54
CA VAL A 940 -30.05 -21.12 -26.93
C VAL A 940 -29.59 -19.92 -27.79
N ALA A 941 -28.37 -20.00 -28.24
CA ALA A 941 -27.83 -18.86 -29.03
C ALA A 941 -28.58 -18.70 -30.35
N SER A 942 -29.13 -19.79 -30.92
CA SER A 942 -29.84 -19.68 -32.21
C SER A 942 -31.33 -19.42 -31.99
N GLY A 943 -31.72 -19.28 -30.70
CA GLY A 943 -33.11 -18.91 -30.38
C GLY A 943 -34.03 -20.15 -30.40
N GLN A 944 -33.46 -21.37 -30.50
CA GLN A 944 -34.29 -22.58 -30.58
C GLN A 944 -34.68 -23.08 -29.19
N ALA A 945 -33.93 -22.67 -28.13
CA ALA A 945 -34.21 -23.06 -26.73
C ALA A 945 -33.73 -21.95 -25.78
N GLY A 946 -34.07 -22.12 -24.51
CA GLY A 946 -33.48 -21.21 -23.49
C GLY A 946 -34.46 -20.09 -23.14
N ASN A 947 -34.39 -19.73 -21.93
CA ASN A 947 -35.25 -18.61 -21.48
C ASN A 947 -34.48 -17.28 -21.48
N VAL A 948 -35.21 -16.22 -21.13
CA VAL A 948 -34.64 -14.86 -21.33
C VAL A 948 -33.41 -14.67 -20.43
N THR A 949 -33.40 -15.33 -19.24
CA THR A 949 -32.24 -15.13 -18.31
C THR A 949 -31.02 -15.90 -18.83
N ASP A 950 -31.25 -17.09 -19.54
CA ASP A 950 -30.11 -17.81 -20.14
C ASP A 950 -29.47 -17.00 -21.27
N ARG A 951 -30.29 -16.40 -22.05
CA ARG A 951 -29.74 -15.57 -23.14
C ARG A 951 -29.03 -14.34 -22.58
N TRP A 952 -29.60 -13.84 -21.53
CA TRP A 952 -29.01 -12.63 -20.90
C TRP A 952 -27.60 -12.93 -20.38
N ILE A 953 -27.45 -14.03 -19.67
CA ILE A 953 -26.13 -14.25 -19.04
C ILE A 953 -25.10 -14.61 -20.13
N LEU A 954 -25.50 -15.29 -21.22
CA LEU A 954 -24.53 -15.59 -22.29
C LEU A 954 -24.09 -14.30 -23.00
N HIS A 955 -25.12 -13.36 -23.19
CA HIS A 955 -24.72 -12.05 -23.75
C HIS A 955 -23.71 -11.35 -22.84
N ASN A 956 -23.95 -11.35 -21.55
CA ASN A 956 -23.02 -10.64 -20.62
C ASN A 956 -21.66 -11.36 -20.56
N LEU A 957 -21.69 -12.72 -20.52
CA LEU A 957 -20.41 -13.45 -20.56
C LEU A 957 -19.59 -13.06 -21.80
N ASN A 958 -20.31 -12.98 -22.98
CA ASN A 958 -19.61 -12.61 -24.22
C ASN A 958 -18.96 -11.22 -24.11
N GLU A 959 -19.62 -10.25 -23.46
CA GLU A 959 -19.03 -8.91 -23.29
C GLU A 959 -17.84 -8.96 -22.32
N THR A 960 -18.05 -9.81 -21.36
CA THR A 960 -16.97 -9.92 -20.36
C THR A 960 -15.72 -10.53 -21.01
N ILE A 961 -15.90 -11.54 -21.84
CA ILE A 961 -14.74 -12.17 -22.52
C ILE A 961 -14.03 -11.14 -23.38
N ALA A 962 -14.78 -10.33 -24.05
CA ALA A 962 -14.15 -9.31 -24.93
C ALA A 962 -13.35 -8.30 -24.10
N LYS A 963 -13.93 -7.83 -23.03
CA LYS A 963 -13.28 -6.74 -22.25
C LYS A 963 -12.07 -7.28 -21.47
N VAL A 964 -12.21 -8.46 -20.95
CA VAL A 964 -11.08 -9.01 -20.17
C VAL A 964 -9.92 -9.33 -21.12
N THR A 965 -10.26 -9.92 -22.25
CA THR A 965 -9.19 -10.23 -23.22
C THR A 965 -8.48 -8.95 -23.68
N GLU A 966 -9.25 -7.92 -23.93
CA GLU A 966 -8.65 -6.63 -24.36
C GLU A 966 -7.71 -6.07 -23.27
N ASN A 967 -8.13 -6.12 -22.03
CA ASN A 967 -7.31 -5.50 -20.96
C ASN A 967 -6.08 -6.37 -20.63
N PHE A 968 -6.21 -7.67 -20.76
CA PHE A 968 -4.99 -8.49 -20.63
C PHE A 968 -3.98 -8.15 -21.73
N ASP A 969 -4.50 -7.88 -23.01
CA ASP A 969 -3.57 -7.54 -24.11
C ASP A 969 -2.87 -6.20 -23.86
N LYS A 970 -3.55 -5.38 -22.99
CA LYS A 970 -2.94 -4.07 -22.69
C LYS A 970 -2.16 -4.13 -21.38
N PHE A 971 -2.05 -5.29 -20.78
CA PHE A 971 -1.37 -5.53 -19.50
C PHE A 971 -2.07 -4.80 -18.36
N GLU A 972 -3.43 -4.53 -18.52
CA GLU A 972 -4.21 -3.88 -17.43
C GLU A 972 -4.95 -4.97 -16.65
N PHE A 973 -4.16 -5.75 -15.87
CA PHE A 973 -4.72 -6.94 -15.18
C PHE A 973 -5.67 -6.50 -14.06
N GLY A 974 -5.35 -5.35 -13.43
CA GLY A 974 -6.26 -4.83 -12.37
C GLY A 974 -7.66 -4.55 -12.92
N VAL A 975 -7.74 -3.90 -14.06
CA VAL A 975 -9.07 -3.58 -14.66
C VAL A 975 -9.77 -4.88 -15.08
N ALA A 976 -8.97 -5.78 -15.68
CA ALA A 976 -9.59 -7.07 -16.05
C ALA A 976 -10.12 -7.79 -14.80
N GLY A 977 -9.33 -7.78 -13.74
CA GLY A 977 -9.81 -8.38 -12.48
C GLY A 977 -11.12 -7.77 -11.99
N HIS A 978 -11.23 -6.42 -12.02
CA HIS A 978 -12.48 -5.76 -11.58
C HIS A 978 -13.67 -6.19 -12.46
N ILE A 979 -13.48 -6.28 -13.72
CA ILE A 979 -14.57 -6.70 -14.63
C ILE A 979 -14.97 -8.15 -14.32
N LEU A 980 -13.95 -8.97 -14.05
CA LEU A 980 -14.28 -10.38 -13.72
C LEU A 980 -15.01 -10.45 -12.38
N TYR A 981 -14.45 -9.74 -11.42
CA TYR A 981 -15.14 -9.74 -10.12
C TYR A 981 -16.60 -9.31 -10.25
N ASN A 982 -16.85 -8.22 -10.95
CA ASN A 982 -18.24 -7.72 -11.08
C ASN A 982 -19.13 -8.72 -11.82
N PHE A 983 -18.60 -9.34 -12.87
CA PHE A 983 -19.44 -10.31 -13.61
C PHE A 983 -19.76 -11.52 -12.72
N ILE A 984 -18.75 -12.01 -12.03
CA ILE A 984 -18.95 -13.28 -11.29
C ILE A 984 -19.82 -13.01 -10.06
N TRP A 985 -19.50 -11.96 -9.38
CA TRP A 985 -20.23 -11.73 -8.11
C TRP A 985 -21.59 -11.06 -8.39
N GLU A 986 -21.60 -9.99 -9.17
CA GLU A 986 -22.84 -9.16 -9.25
C GLU A 986 -23.80 -9.72 -10.29
N GLU A 987 -23.31 -10.28 -11.33
CA GLU A 987 -24.25 -10.71 -12.40
C GLU A 987 -24.48 -12.23 -12.33
N PHE A 988 -23.44 -12.95 -12.09
CA PHE A 988 -23.60 -14.42 -12.17
C PHE A 988 -24.09 -14.94 -10.81
N ALA A 989 -23.44 -14.60 -9.72
CA ALA A 989 -23.82 -15.19 -8.42
C ALA A 989 -25.10 -14.53 -7.89
N ASN A 990 -25.19 -13.20 -7.82
CA ASN A 990 -26.31 -12.52 -7.14
C ASN A 990 -27.60 -12.61 -7.98
N TRP A 991 -27.38 -12.79 -9.33
CA TRP A 991 -28.65 -12.69 -10.10
C TRP A 991 -28.85 -13.99 -10.89
N TYR A 992 -27.95 -14.36 -11.76
CA TYR A 992 -28.28 -15.48 -12.67
C TYR A 992 -28.49 -16.77 -11.86
N VAL A 993 -27.54 -17.07 -10.92
CA VAL A 993 -27.71 -18.31 -10.14
C VAL A 993 -29.04 -18.27 -9.40
N GLU A 994 -29.45 -17.15 -8.85
CA GLU A 994 -30.72 -17.06 -8.09
C GLU A 994 -31.93 -17.16 -9.03
N LEU A 995 -31.77 -16.54 -10.18
CA LEU A 995 -32.92 -16.58 -11.11
C LEU A 995 -33.13 -17.99 -11.65
N THR A 996 -32.06 -18.77 -11.68
CA THR A 996 -32.22 -20.12 -12.26
C THR A 996 -33.04 -21.00 -11.31
N LYS A 997 -33.07 -20.67 -10.03
CA LYS A 997 -33.82 -21.51 -9.07
C LYS A 997 -35.31 -21.56 -9.42
N GLU A 998 -35.79 -20.39 -9.99
CA GLU A 998 -37.21 -20.42 -10.44
C GLU A 998 -37.42 -21.46 -11.54
N VAL A 999 -36.45 -21.61 -12.37
CA VAL A 999 -36.60 -22.57 -13.50
C VAL A 999 -36.31 -23.98 -12.99
N LEU A 1000 -35.34 -24.13 -12.11
CA LEU A 1000 -34.94 -25.50 -11.71
C LEU A 1000 -36.00 -26.12 -10.80
N TYR A 1001 -36.85 -25.26 -10.20
CA TYR A 1001 -37.91 -25.84 -9.32
C TYR A 1001 -39.22 -25.92 -10.08
N SER A 1002 -39.11 -25.57 -11.37
CA SER A 1002 -40.38 -25.63 -12.14
C SER A 1002 -40.62 -27.05 -12.66
N ASP A 1003 -41.85 -27.28 -13.29
CA ASP A 1003 -42.18 -28.65 -13.77
C ASP A 1003 -41.75 -28.80 -15.24
N ASN A 1004 -41.00 -27.74 -15.76
CA ASN A 1004 -40.57 -27.85 -17.17
C ASN A 1004 -39.18 -28.50 -17.26
N GLU A 1005 -39.18 -29.83 -17.60
CA GLU A 1005 -37.90 -30.58 -17.54
C GLU A 1005 -36.96 -30.16 -18.67
N GLU A 1006 -37.57 -29.83 -19.80
CA GLU A 1006 -36.71 -29.41 -20.95
C GLU A 1006 -35.96 -28.11 -20.63
N GLU A 1007 -36.60 -27.16 -20.01
CA GLU A 1007 -35.94 -25.88 -19.66
C GLU A 1007 -34.91 -26.07 -18.55
N LYS A 1008 -35.17 -27.05 -17.68
CA LYS A 1008 -34.19 -27.32 -16.60
C LYS A 1008 -32.86 -27.79 -17.18
N VAL A 1009 -33.00 -28.68 -18.15
CA VAL A 1009 -31.76 -29.24 -18.73
C VAL A 1009 -30.98 -28.12 -19.43
N VAL A 1010 -31.69 -27.28 -20.15
CA VAL A 1010 -30.99 -26.19 -20.86
C VAL A 1010 -30.34 -25.24 -19.85
N THR A 1011 -31.04 -24.90 -18.79
CA THR A 1011 -30.48 -23.96 -17.80
C THR A 1011 -29.27 -24.59 -17.09
N ARG A 1012 -29.31 -25.85 -16.77
CA ARG A 1012 -28.12 -26.51 -16.18
C ARG A 1012 -26.94 -26.46 -17.14
N ALA A 1013 -27.31 -26.65 -18.44
CA ALA A 1013 -26.22 -26.61 -19.44
C ALA A 1013 -25.58 -25.21 -19.51
N VAL A 1014 -26.46 -24.18 -19.48
CA VAL A 1014 -25.92 -22.81 -19.54
C VAL A 1014 -25.11 -22.52 -18.28
N LEU A 1015 -25.51 -23.03 -17.06
CA LEU A 1015 -24.74 -22.84 -15.82
C LEU A 1015 -23.36 -23.49 -15.94
N LEU A 1016 -23.40 -24.77 -16.41
CA LEU A 1016 -22.10 -25.47 -16.51
C LEU A 1016 -21.19 -24.79 -17.56
N TYR A 1017 -21.78 -24.42 -18.68
CA TYR A 1017 -20.99 -23.74 -19.73
C TYR A 1017 -20.41 -22.42 -19.22
N THR A 1018 -21.22 -21.62 -18.59
CA THR A 1018 -20.75 -20.31 -18.11
C THR A 1018 -19.69 -20.50 -17.02
N LEU A 1019 -19.91 -21.48 -16.08
CA LEU A 1019 -18.88 -21.74 -15.05
C LEU A 1019 -17.56 -22.13 -15.72
N ASP A 1020 -17.64 -22.96 -16.72
CA ASP A 1020 -16.41 -23.37 -17.44
C ASP A 1020 -15.66 -22.16 -18.01
N LYS A 1021 -16.42 -21.25 -18.67
CA LYS A 1021 -15.73 -20.09 -19.28
C LYS A 1021 -15.18 -19.15 -18.20
N ILE A 1022 -15.89 -19.06 -17.03
CA ILE A 1022 -15.37 -18.22 -15.93
C ILE A 1022 -14.06 -18.81 -15.42
N LEU A 1023 -14.06 -20.14 -15.25
CA LEU A 1023 -12.82 -20.75 -14.72
C LEU A 1023 -11.66 -20.57 -15.71
N ARG A 1024 -11.94 -20.63 -16.98
CA ARG A 1024 -10.85 -20.46 -17.97
C ARG A 1024 -10.34 -19.01 -17.97
N LEU A 1025 -11.23 -18.05 -17.74
CA LEU A 1025 -10.78 -16.64 -17.68
C LEU A 1025 -9.99 -16.39 -16.41
N LEU A 1026 -10.26 -17.15 -15.33
CA LEU A 1026 -9.61 -16.90 -14.04
C LEU A 1026 -8.31 -17.70 -13.93
N HIS A 1027 -8.17 -18.69 -14.76
CA HIS A 1027 -7.07 -19.65 -14.57
C HIS A 1027 -5.71 -18.96 -14.64
N PRO A 1028 -5.55 -18.03 -15.54
CA PRO A 1028 -4.24 -17.38 -15.55
C PRO A 1028 -3.92 -16.68 -14.22
N ILE A 1029 -4.89 -16.34 -13.43
CA ILE A 1029 -4.64 -15.62 -12.16
C ILE A 1029 -4.69 -16.60 -11.00
N MET A 1030 -5.67 -17.58 -11.05
CA MET A 1030 -5.88 -18.49 -9.90
C MET A 1030 -5.75 -19.94 -10.39
N PRO A 1031 -4.57 -20.44 -10.54
CA PRO A 1031 -4.37 -21.71 -11.26
C PRO A 1031 -4.78 -22.92 -10.40
N PHE A 1032 -4.77 -22.78 -9.10
CA PHE A 1032 -5.01 -24.01 -8.31
C PHE A 1032 -6.52 -24.26 -8.16
N VAL A 1033 -7.24 -23.22 -7.68
CA VAL A 1033 -8.67 -23.45 -7.43
C VAL A 1033 -9.41 -23.73 -8.74
N THR A 1034 -8.99 -23.08 -9.80
CA THR A 1034 -9.72 -23.29 -11.07
C THR A 1034 -9.42 -24.71 -11.60
N GLU A 1035 -8.18 -25.20 -11.38
CA GLU A 1035 -7.87 -26.58 -11.83
C GLU A 1035 -8.70 -27.60 -11.04
N GLU A 1036 -8.75 -27.35 -9.78
CA GLU A 1036 -9.50 -28.31 -8.95
C GLU A 1036 -10.97 -28.36 -9.34
N ILE A 1037 -11.60 -27.20 -9.57
CA ILE A 1037 -13.03 -27.21 -9.94
C ILE A 1037 -13.20 -27.77 -11.35
N PHE A 1038 -12.32 -27.42 -12.23
CA PHE A 1038 -12.40 -27.89 -13.63
C PHE A 1038 -12.28 -29.42 -13.69
N ALA A 1039 -11.52 -30.02 -12.81
CA ALA A 1039 -11.26 -31.49 -12.85
C ALA A 1039 -12.51 -32.27 -12.45
N GLN A 1040 -13.53 -31.50 -11.95
CA GLN A 1040 -14.74 -32.23 -11.52
C GLN A 1040 -15.62 -32.59 -12.71
N TYR A 1041 -15.42 -31.89 -13.80
CA TYR A 1041 -16.41 -32.21 -14.86
C TYR A 1041 -15.69 -32.34 -16.19
N ALA A 1042 -14.37 -32.08 -16.24
CA ALA A 1042 -13.65 -32.19 -17.53
C ALA A 1042 -12.41 -33.08 -17.34
N GLU A 1043 -12.10 -33.74 -18.48
CA GLU A 1043 -10.84 -34.53 -18.44
C GLU A 1043 -9.66 -33.66 -18.84
N GLY A 1044 -8.46 -33.98 -18.32
CA GLY A 1044 -7.24 -33.21 -18.67
C GLY A 1044 -7.06 -32.00 -17.72
N SER A 1045 -6.06 -31.17 -18.15
CA SER A 1045 -5.73 -30.02 -17.26
C SER A 1045 -6.20 -28.71 -17.91
N ILE A 1046 -6.78 -27.86 -17.02
CA ILE A 1046 -7.23 -26.54 -17.53
C ILE A 1046 -6.04 -25.74 -18.05
N VAL A 1047 -4.80 -26.11 -17.69
CA VAL A 1047 -3.59 -25.40 -18.13
C VAL A 1047 -3.52 -25.40 -19.67
N THR A 1048 -4.04 -26.50 -20.29
CA THR A 1048 -3.92 -26.58 -21.76
C THR A 1048 -5.28 -26.42 -22.43
N ALA A 1049 -6.29 -26.02 -21.64
CA ALA A 1049 -7.63 -25.80 -22.25
C ALA A 1049 -7.65 -24.50 -23.06
N ASP A 1050 -8.63 -24.50 -24.01
CA ASP A 1050 -8.72 -23.31 -24.88
C ASP A 1050 -9.28 -22.10 -24.11
N TYR A 1051 -8.54 -20.94 -24.45
CA TYR A 1051 -9.05 -19.68 -23.86
C TYR A 1051 -10.37 -19.28 -24.52
N PRO A 1052 -11.31 -18.69 -23.69
CA PRO A 1052 -12.61 -18.32 -24.25
C PRO A 1052 -12.49 -17.21 -25.30
N VAL A 1053 -13.41 -17.37 -26.38
CA VAL A 1053 -13.41 -16.33 -27.45
C VAL A 1053 -14.85 -15.83 -27.63
N VAL A 1054 -14.87 -14.58 -28.10
CA VAL A 1054 -16.20 -13.97 -28.31
C VAL A 1054 -16.97 -14.77 -29.37
N ASN A 1055 -18.25 -15.01 -28.98
CA ASN A 1055 -19.18 -15.67 -29.94
C ASN A 1055 -20.33 -14.72 -30.30
N GLU A 1056 -20.34 -14.35 -31.60
CA GLU A 1056 -21.32 -13.32 -32.03
C GLU A 1056 -22.75 -13.83 -31.87
N ALA A 1057 -22.91 -15.11 -31.84
CA ALA A 1057 -24.27 -15.68 -31.70
C ALA A 1057 -24.85 -15.40 -30.31
N PHE A 1058 -24.06 -15.03 -29.34
CA PHE A 1058 -24.56 -14.78 -27.97
C PHE A 1058 -25.07 -13.35 -27.81
N ASP A 1059 -24.89 -12.48 -28.88
CA ASP A 1059 -25.39 -11.10 -28.75
C ASP A 1059 -26.93 -11.08 -28.69
N ASN A 1060 -27.32 -10.55 -27.61
CA ASN A 1060 -28.79 -10.42 -27.47
C ASN A 1060 -29.12 -9.19 -26.61
N ALA A 1061 -29.23 -8.02 -27.21
CA ALA A 1061 -29.42 -6.73 -26.51
C ALA A 1061 -30.84 -6.65 -25.91
N ASP A 1062 -31.72 -7.34 -26.59
CA ASP A 1062 -33.10 -7.27 -26.07
C ASP A 1062 -33.21 -8.02 -24.74
N ALA A 1063 -32.63 -9.29 -24.68
CA ALA A 1063 -32.64 -10.00 -23.39
C ALA A 1063 -31.91 -9.21 -22.30
N HIS A 1064 -30.77 -8.63 -22.71
CA HIS A 1064 -30.02 -7.82 -21.71
C HIS A 1064 -30.86 -6.66 -21.18
N LYS A 1065 -31.47 -5.91 -22.09
CA LYS A 1065 -32.27 -4.74 -21.65
C LYS A 1065 -33.46 -5.19 -20.81
N GLY A 1066 -34.09 -6.26 -21.24
CA GLY A 1066 -35.30 -6.75 -20.54
C GLY A 1066 -34.95 -7.20 -19.10
N VAL A 1067 -33.91 -8.07 -18.97
CA VAL A 1067 -33.58 -8.60 -17.62
C VAL A 1067 -33.06 -7.46 -16.73
N GLU A 1068 -32.31 -6.40 -17.31
CA GLU A 1068 -31.90 -5.24 -16.47
C GLU A 1068 -33.12 -4.48 -15.94
N SER A 1069 -34.12 -4.40 -16.80
CA SER A 1069 -35.35 -3.74 -16.31
C SER A 1069 -36.03 -4.59 -15.22
N LEU A 1070 -36.00 -5.88 -15.43
CA LEU A 1070 -36.57 -6.79 -14.40
C LEU A 1070 -35.82 -6.63 -13.06
N LYS A 1071 -34.50 -6.57 -13.12
CA LYS A 1071 -33.71 -6.37 -11.89
C LYS A 1071 -34.07 -5.04 -11.22
N ASP A 1072 -34.22 -4.00 -12.03
CA ASP A 1072 -34.56 -2.69 -11.46
C ASP A 1072 -35.91 -2.74 -10.74
N LEU A 1073 -36.84 -3.46 -11.37
CA LEU A 1073 -38.16 -3.56 -10.72
C LEU A 1073 -38.04 -4.29 -9.37
N ILE A 1074 -37.32 -5.38 -9.35
CA ILE A 1074 -37.19 -6.17 -8.11
C ILE A 1074 -36.47 -5.33 -7.04
N ARG A 1075 -35.41 -4.66 -7.42
CA ARG A 1075 -34.70 -3.81 -6.44
C ARG A 1075 -35.61 -2.70 -5.90
N ALA A 1076 -36.36 -2.17 -6.83
CA ALA A 1076 -37.25 -1.06 -6.38
C ALA A 1076 -38.26 -1.56 -5.34
N VAL A 1077 -38.76 -2.71 -5.58
CA VAL A 1077 -39.76 -3.23 -4.62
C VAL A 1077 -39.06 -3.58 -3.30
N ARG A 1078 -37.91 -4.18 -3.34
CA ARG A 1078 -37.19 -4.56 -2.10
C ARG A 1078 -36.78 -3.31 -1.30
N ASN A 1079 -36.31 -2.32 -2.06
CA ASN A 1079 -35.92 -1.08 -1.36
C ASN A 1079 -37.12 -0.40 -0.70
N ALA A 1080 -38.26 -0.47 -1.47
CA ALA A 1080 -39.47 0.16 -0.87
C ALA A 1080 -39.91 -0.60 0.38
N ARG A 1081 -39.72 -1.86 0.39
CA ARG A 1081 -40.07 -2.64 1.59
C ARG A 1081 -39.10 -2.33 2.74
N ALA A 1082 -37.86 -2.31 2.41
CA ALA A 1082 -36.88 -2.07 3.48
C ALA A 1082 -37.06 -0.69 4.12
N GLU A 1083 -37.49 0.28 3.35
CA GLU A 1083 -37.68 1.65 3.88
C GLU A 1083 -38.77 1.68 4.96
N VAL A 1084 -39.71 0.73 4.82
CA VAL A 1084 -40.80 0.80 5.83
C VAL A 1084 -40.76 -0.45 6.69
N ASN A 1085 -39.59 -1.15 6.62
CA ASN A 1085 -39.25 -2.30 7.51
C ASN A 1085 -40.27 -3.42 7.39
N VAL A 1086 -40.72 -3.64 6.12
CA VAL A 1086 -41.61 -4.79 5.88
C VAL A 1086 -40.75 -6.00 5.47
N ALA A 1087 -41.03 -7.15 6.18
CA ALA A 1087 -40.24 -8.36 5.89
C ALA A 1087 -40.48 -8.85 4.45
N PRO A 1088 -39.44 -9.33 3.75
CA PRO A 1088 -39.56 -9.82 2.37
C PRO A 1088 -40.58 -10.97 2.26
N SER A 1089 -40.84 -11.71 3.34
CA SER A 1089 -41.74 -12.89 3.28
C SER A 1089 -43.22 -12.47 3.33
N LYS A 1090 -43.49 -11.18 3.76
CA LYS A 1090 -44.89 -10.73 3.81
C LYS A 1090 -45.43 -10.40 2.40
N PRO A 1091 -46.57 -11.07 2.07
CA PRO A 1091 -47.13 -10.81 0.75
C PRO A 1091 -47.76 -9.40 0.67
N ILE A 1092 -47.36 -8.63 -0.49
CA ILE A 1092 -47.93 -7.25 -0.61
C ILE A 1092 -48.44 -7.06 -2.05
N THR A 1093 -49.36 -6.06 -2.07
CA THR A 1093 -49.85 -5.70 -3.42
C THR A 1093 -48.81 -4.85 -4.16
N ILE A 1094 -48.61 -5.31 -5.45
CA ILE A 1094 -47.63 -4.55 -6.27
C ILE A 1094 -48.30 -4.16 -7.59
N LEU A 1095 -48.24 -2.81 -7.84
CA LEU A 1095 -48.81 -2.32 -9.11
C LEU A 1095 -47.69 -1.69 -9.96
N VAL A 1096 -47.66 -2.26 -11.17
CA VAL A 1096 -46.60 -1.72 -12.06
C VAL A 1096 -47.24 -1.05 -13.28
N LYS A 1097 -47.02 0.27 -13.27
CA LYS A 1097 -47.50 1.01 -14.46
C LYS A 1097 -46.38 1.18 -15.49
N THR A 1098 -46.58 0.53 -16.70
CA THR A 1098 -45.49 0.58 -17.70
C THR A 1098 -45.75 1.72 -18.70
N SER A 1099 -44.64 2.19 -19.32
CA SER A 1099 -44.72 3.38 -20.20
C SER A 1099 -44.89 2.94 -21.66
N ASP A 1100 -44.51 1.57 -22.00
CA ASP A 1100 -44.73 1.12 -23.39
C ASP A 1100 -45.13 -0.37 -23.40
N ALA A 1101 -45.71 -0.80 -24.60
CA ALA A 1101 -46.32 -2.14 -24.73
C ALA A 1101 -45.24 -3.23 -24.71
N GLU A 1102 -44.11 -2.85 -25.16
CA GLU A 1102 -43.03 -3.87 -25.20
C GLU A 1102 -42.59 -4.27 -23.78
N LEU A 1103 -42.38 -3.35 -22.92
CA LEU A 1103 -41.98 -3.63 -21.53
C LEU A 1103 -43.10 -4.34 -20.76
N GLU A 1104 -44.32 -3.83 -21.04
CA GLU A 1104 -45.43 -4.54 -20.38
C GLU A 1104 -45.46 -6.02 -20.78
N SER A 1105 -45.27 -6.26 -22.10
CA SER A 1105 -45.28 -7.67 -22.56
C SER A 1105 -44.12 -8.46 -21.94
N PHE A 1106 -43.01 -7.76 -21.84
CA PHE A 1106 -41.85 -8.47 -21.26
C PHE A 1106 -42.11 -8.82 -19.79
N PHE A 1107 -42.56 -7.84 -18.93
CA PHE A 1107 -42.81 -8.15 -17.52
C PHE A 1107 -43.87 -9.23 -17.38
N THR A 1108 -44.87 -9.10 -18.27
CA THR A 1108 -45.96 -10.09 -18.14
C THR A 1108 -45.45 -11.49 -18.48
N SER A 1109 -44.56 -11.61 -19.47
CA SER A 1109 -44.05 -12.94 -19.89
C SER A 1109 -43.05 -13.48 -18.86
N ASN A 1110 -42.64 -12.64 -17.92
CA ASN A 1110 -41.63 -13.11 -16.95
C ASN A 1110 -42.09 -12.81 -15.52
N VAL A 1111 -43.38 -13.01 -15.28
CA VAL A 1111 -44.01 -12.70 -13.98
C VAL A 1111 -43.51 -13.71 -12.92
N ASN A 1112 -43.16 -14.87 -13.45
CA ASN A 1112 -42.69 -15.87 -12.48
C ASN A 1112 -41.50 -15.35 -11.67
N TYR A 1113 -40.62 -14.58 -12.28
CA TYR A 1113 -39.45 -14.06 -11.54
C TYR A 1113 -39.87 -12.93 -10.58
N ILE A 1114 -40.80 -12.12 -11.01
CA ILE A 1114 -41.25 -11.02 -10.13
C ILE A 1114 -41.94 -11.61 -8.89
N LYS A 1115 -42.68 -12.60 -9.10
CA LYS A 1115 -43.41 -13.18 -7.96
C LYS A 1115 -42.44 -13.86 -6.98
N ARG A 1116 -41.50 -14.55 -7.53
CA ARG A 1116 -40.55 -15.25 -6.64
C ARG A 1116 -39.76 -14.27 -5.79
N PHE A 1117 -39.40 -13.13 -6.40
CA PHE A 1117 -38.42 -12.31 -5.66
C PHE A 1117 -39.12 -11.19 -4.90
N THR A 1118 -40.44 -11.05 -5.22
CA THR A 1118 -41.06 -9.89 -4.50
C THR A 1118 -42.26 -10.39 -3.70
N ASN A 1119 -42.59 -11.60 -3.78
CA ASN A 1119 -43.67 -12.25 -3.03
C ASN A 1119 -44.93 -11.38 -2.95
N PRO A 1120 -45.56 -11.09 -4.15
CA PRO A 1120 -46.75 -10.23 -4.13
C PRO A 1120 -48.02 -11.00 -3.73
N GLU A 1121 -48.85 -10.28 -2.90
CA GLU A 1121 -50.22 -10.81 -2.77
C GLU A 1121 -51.01 -10.69 -4.07
N THR A 1122 -50.96 -9.49 -4.58
CA THR A 1122 -51.53 -9.24 -5.92
C THR A 1122 -50.50 -8.45 -6.77
N LEU A 1123 -50.37 -8.98 -8.07
CA LEU A 1123 -49.46 -8.27 -8.99
C LEU A 1123 -50.23 -7.86 -10.25
N GLU A 1124 -50.27 -6.43 -10.44
CA GLU A 1124 -50.91 -5.95 -11.68
C GLU A 1124 -49.91 -5.12 -12.50
N ILE A 1125 -49.88 -5.57 -13.76
CA ILE A 1125 -48.96 -4.86 -14.67
C ILE A 1125 -49.76 -4.32 -15.86
N SER A 1126 -49.78 -2.95 -15.93
CA SER A 1126 -50.59 -2.40 -17.05
C SER A 1126 -50.21 -0.93 -17.26
N ALA A 1127 -50.39 -0.54 -18.57
CA ALA A 1127 -50.10 0.88 -18.88
C ALA A 1127 -51.25 1.78 -18.40
N ASP A 1128 -52.44 1.16 -18.21
CA ASP A 1128 -53.63 1.98 -17.84
C ASP A 1128 -53.95 1.83 -16.36
N LEU A 1129 -52.89 1.70 -15.53
CA LEU A 1129 -53.15 1.53 -14.09
C LEU A 1129 -53.34 2.89 -13.41
N THR A 1130 -54.36 2.94 -12.51
CA THR A 1130 -54.53 4.20 -11.73
C THR A 1130 -53.76 4.09 -10.41
N ALA A 1131 -52.87 5.12 -10.26
CA ALA A 1131 -52.06 5.11 -9.03
C ALA A 1131 -52.96 5.24 -7.78
N PRO A 1132 -52.71 4.33 -6.84
CA PRO A 1132 -53.49 4.47 -5.60
C PRO A 1132 -53.17 5.78 -4.87
N GLU A 1133 -54.27 6.34 -4.15
CA GLU A 1133 -54.14 7.66 -3.49
C GLU A 1133 -53.07 7.62 -2.39
N LEU A 1134 -52.89 6.41 -1.70
CA LEU A 1134 -51.84 6.33 -0.66
C LEU A 1134 -50.95 5.11 -0.93
N ALA A 1135 -49.81 5.38 -1.64
CA ALA A 1135 -48.89 4.27 -1.96
C ALA A 1135 -47.44 4.80 -1.97
N MET A 1136 -46.65 3.87 -1.59
CA MET A 1136 -45.23 4.17 -1.90
C MET A 1136 -44.94 3.94 -3.39
N SER A 1137 -44.23 4.91 -3.93
CA SER A 1137 -43.98 4.77 -5.38
C SER A 1137 -42.47 4.78 -5.65
N ALA A 1138 -42.12 4.00 -6.62
CA ALA A 1138 -40.74 4.03 -7.16
C ALA A 1138 -40.77 4.08 -8.69
N VAL A 1139 -39.75 4.86 -9.19
CA VAL A 1139 -39.75 5.00 -10.67
C VAL A 1139 -38.48 4.35 -11.22
N ILE A 1140 -38.74 3.48 -12.25
CA ILE A 1140 -37.59 2.95 -13.01
C ILE A 1140 -37.76 3.31 -14.49
N THR A 1141 -36.67 3.10 -15.22
CA THR A 1141 -36.78 3.45 -16.65
C THR A 1141 -37.94 2.69 -17.31
N GLY A 1142 -38.99 3.47 -17.74
CA GLY A 1142 -40.04 2.85 -18.59
C GLY A 1142 -41.19 2.31 -17.73
N ALA A 1143 -41.10 2.44 -16.26
CA ALA A 1143 -42.24 1.95 -15.45
C ALA A 1143 -42.27 2.68 -14.10
N GLU A 1144 -43.56 2.78 -13.57
CA GLU A 1144 -43.77 3.26 -12.20
C GLU A 1144 -44.34 2.14 -11.34
N ILE A 1145 -43.66 2.04 -10.14
CA ILE A 1145 -44.09 0.93 -9.26
C ILE A 1145 -44.81 1.52 -8.04
N PHE A 1146 -45.97 0.84 -7.77
CA PHE A 1146 -46.75 1.37 -6.64
C PHE A 1146 -47.01 0.23 -5.65
N LEU A 1147 -46.67 0.61 -4.33
CA LEU A 1147 -47.01 -0.34 -3.25
C LEU A 1147 -48.00 0.32 -2.27
N PRO A 1148 -49.20 -0.14 -2.33
CA PRO A 1148 -50.21 0.48 -1.44
C PRO A 1148 -49.80 0.37 0.04
N LEU A 1149 -49.91 1.46 0.76
CA LEU A 1149 -49.42 1.56 2.15
C LEU A 1149 -50.25 0.66 3.07
N ALA A 1150 -51.46 0.42 2.66
CA ALA A 1150 -52.33 -0.42 3.51
C ALA A 1150 -51.76 -1.83 3.67
N ASP A 1151 -51.01 -2.26 2.68
CA ASP A 1151 -50.44 -3.64 2.73
C ASP A 1151 -49.06 -3.62 3.39
N LEU A 1152 -48.47 -2.46 3.54
CA LEU A 1152 -47.05 -2.37 3.97
C LEU A 1152 -46.98 -2.05 5.46
N LEU A 1153 -48.18 -1.58 6.04
CA LEU A 1153 -48.12 -1.15 7.45
C LEU A 1153 -49.26 -1.83 8.21
N ASN A 1154 -48.95 -2.39 9.42
CA ASN A 1154 -50.06 -2.72 10.36
C ASN A 1154 -50.62 -1.45 11.02
N VAL A 1155 -51.58 -0.97 10.38
CA VAL A 1155 -52.12 0.38 10.71
C VAL A 1155 -52.47 0.42 12.20
N ASP A 1156 -52.89 -0.76 12.79
CA ASP A 1156 -53.26 -0.78 14.24
C ASP A 1156 -52.01 -0.71 15.12
N GLU A 1157 -50.98 -1.41 14.72
CA GLU A 1157 -49.72 -1.37 15.48
C GLU A 1157 -49.02 -0.01 15.32
N GLU A 1158 -49.07 0.47 14.12
CA GLU A 1158 -48.48 1.80 13.89
C GLU A 1158 -49.30 2.91 14.59
N LEU A 1159 -50.67 2.76 14.61
CA LEU A 1159 -51.51 3.72 15.35
C LEU A 1159 -51.27 3.61 16.85
N ALA A 1160 -50.98 2.29 17.31
CA ALA A 1160 -50.68 2.10 18.75
C ALA A 1160 -49.34 2.76 19.10
N ARG A 1161 -48.36 2.56 18.20
CA ARG A 1161 -47.06 3.20 18.44
C ARG A 1161 -47.18 4.73 18.45
N LEU A 1162 -47.95 5.24 17.41
CA LEU A 1162 -48.09 6.71 17.29
C LEU A 1162 -48.91 7.26 18.47
N ASP A 1163 -49.89 6.40 18.98
CA ASP A 1163 -50.68 6.83 20.15
C ASP A 1163 -49.79 6.90 21.40
N LYS A 1164 -48.87 5.90 21.52
CA LYS A 1164 -47.92 5.94 22.65
C LYS A 1164 -46.99 7.16 22.56
N GLU A 1165 -46.56 7.35 21.32
CA GLU A 1165 -45.69 8.53 21.10
C GLU A 1165 -46.44 9.84 21.39
N LEU A 1166 -47.77 9.88 20.96
CA LEU A 1166 -48.62 11.08 21.21
C LEU A 1166 -48.83 11.26 22.72
N ALA A 1167 -49.00 10.09 23.49
CA ALA A 1167 -49.16 10.18 24.95
C ALA A 1167 -47.88 10.70 25.61
N LYS A 1168 -46.77 10.25 25.07
CA LYS A 1168 -45.48 10.75 25.60
C LYS A 1168 -45.36 12.27 25.47
N TRP A 1169 -45.71 12.73 24.25
CA TRP A 1169 -45.53 14.18 24.07
C TRP A 1169 -46.57 14.96 24.88
N GLN A 1170 -47.75 14.37 25.08
CA GLN A 1170 -48.77 15.03 25.93
C GLN A 1170 -48.29 15.10 27.38
N LYS A 1171 -47.63 14.03 27.87
CA LYS A 1171 -47.08 14.06 29.24
C LYS A 1171 -45.99 15.11 29.40
N GLU A 1172 -45.10 15.15 28.37
CA GLU A 1172 -44.02 16.17 28.45
C GLU A 1172 -44.59 17.59 28.40
N LEU A 1173 -45.79 17.76 27.64
CA LEU A 1173 -46.43 19.09 27.58
C LEU A 1173 -47.10 19.43 28.91
N ASP A 1174 -47.62 18.42 29.58
CA ASP A 1174 -48.27 18.66 30.88
C ASP A 1174 -47.23 19.03 31.95
N MET A 1175 -46.05 18.38 31.89
CA MET A 1175 -44.99 18.66 32.90
C MET A 1175 -44.44 20.07 32.73
N VAL A 1176 -44.34 20.37 31.42
CA VAL A 1176 -43.80 21.74 31.21
C VAL A 1176 -44.89 22.77 31.51
N GLY A 1177 -46.12 22.41 31.22
CA GLY A 1177 -47.26 23.32 31.51
C GLY A 1177 -47.41 23.55 33.02
N LYS A 1178 -47.14 22.51 33.83
CA LYS A 1178 -47.27 22.64 35.30
C LYS A 1178 -46.17 23.53 35.86
N LYS A 1179 -45.03 23.43 35.29
CA LYS A 1179 -43.89 24.24 35.76
C LYS A 1179 -44.05 25.71 35.37
N LEU A 1180 -44.71 25.91 34.19
CA LEU A 1180 -44.87 27.31 33.75
C LEU A 1180 -46.16 27.91 34.33
N GLY A 1181 -47.00 27.03 34.80
CA GLY A 1181 -48.27 27.48 35.41
C GLY A 1181 -48.09 27.81 36.90
N ASN A 1182 -46.81 27.38 37.51
CA ASN A 1182 -46.47 27.74 38.92
C ASN A 1182 -45.94 29.17 39.01
N GLU A 1183 -46.85 30.04 39.56
CA GLU A 1183 -46.60 31.50 39.57
C GLU A 1183 -45.35 31.84 40.38
N ARG A 1184 -44.93 30.95 41.35
CA ARG A 1184 -43.69 31.15 42.15
C ARG A 1184 -42.46 30.78 41.35
N PHE A 1185 -42.61 29.80 40.51
CA PHE A 1185 -41.49 29.39 39.63
C PHE A 1185 -41.27 30.41 38.50
N VAL A 1186 -42.38 31.01 38.02
CA VAL A 1186 -42.23 31.99 36.92
C VAL A 1186 -41.74 33.32 37.50
N ALA A 1187 -42.08 33.47 38.83
CA ALA A 1187 -41.73 34.79 39.40
C ALA A 1187 -40.34 34.75 40.04
N ASN A 1188 -39.78 33.51 40.36
CA ASN A 1188 -38.55 33.46 41.19
C ASN A 1188 -37.40 32.81 40.42
N ALA A 1189 -37.78 32.11 39.33
CA ALA A 1189 -36.71 31.46 38.54
C ALA A 1189 -36.11 32.44 37.52
N LYS A 1190 -34.88 32.33 37.24
CA LYS A 1190 -34.17 33.22 36.30
C LYS A 1190 -34.85 33.22 34.92
N PRO A 1191 -35.17 34.31 34.33
CA PRO A 1191 -35.91 34.51 33.08
C PRO A 1191 -35.42 33.58 31.96
N GLU A 1192 -34.12 33.12 32.00
CA GLU A 1192 -33.58 32.22 30.94
C GLU A 1192 -34.08 30.78 31.17
N VAL A 1193 -34.39 30.42 32.46
CA VAL A 1193 -34.89 29.07 32.77
C VAL A 1193 -36.38 28.98 32.45
N VAL A 1194 -37.10 30.12 32.61
CA VAL A 1194 -38.54 30.13 32.26
C VAL A 1194 -38.70 30.13 30.73
N GLN A 1195 -37.77 30.83 29.98
CA GLN A 1195 -37.82 30.86 28.50
C GLN A 1195 -37.42 29.50 27.91
N LYS A 1196 -36.49 28.78 28.52
CA LYS A 1196 -36.12 27.43 28.08
C LYS A 1196 -37.31 26.45 28.24
N GLU A 1197 -38.06 26.66 29.38
CA GLU A 1197 -39.23 25.77 29.55
C GLU A 1197 -40.35 26.14 28.58
N ARG A 1198 -40.42 27.46 28.14
CA ARG A 1198 -41.42 27.85 27.12
C ARG A 1198 -41.02 27.34 25.73
N ASP A 1199 -39.68 27.32 25.40
CA ASP A 1199 -39.22 26.78 24.10
C ASP A 1199 -39.42 25.26 24.05
N LYS A 1200 -39.25 24.62 25.25
CA LYS A 1200 -39.51 23.16 25.30
C LYS A 1200 -41.00 22.87 25.07
N GLN A 1201 -41.81 23.77 25.62
CA GLN A 1201 -43.26 23.56 25.41
C GLN A 1201 -43.64 23.73 23.93
N ALA A 1202 -43.02 24.66 23.20
CA ALA A 1202 -43.35 24.89 21.77
C ALA A 1202 -42.84 23.71 20.92
N ASP A 1203 -41.62 23.20 21.19
CA ASP A 1203 -41.07 22.05 20.43
C ASP A 1203 -41.93 20.79 20.66
N TYR A 1204 -42.27 20.57 21.99
CA TYR A 1204 -43.11 19.36 22.24
C TYR A 1204 -44.48 19.51 21.59
N GLN A 1205 -44.95 20.74 21.56
CA GLN A 1205 -46.27 20.94 20.91
C GLN A 1205 -46.19 20.69 19.40
N ALA A 1206 -45.13 21.05 18.71
CA ALA A 1206 -44.98 20.78 17.27
C ALA A 1206 -44.88 19.27 17.00
N LYS A 1207 -44.13 18.54 17.83
CA LYS A 1207 -44.02 17.08 17.67
C LYS A 1207 -45.37 16.40 17.96
N TYR A 1208 -46.09 16.97 18.97
CA TYR A 1208 -47.46 16.45 19.27
C TYR A 1208 -48.40 16.67 18.08
N ASP A 1209 -48.35 17.87 17.49
CA ASP A 1209 -49.27 18.17 16.36
C ASP A 1209 -48.91 17.33 15.14
N ALA A 1210 -47.60 17.15 14.86
CA ALA A 1210 -47.18 16.34 13.69
C ALA A 1210 -47.59 14.87 13.88
N THR A 1211 -47.37 14.38 15.16
CA THR A 1211 -47.76 12.99 15.43
C THR A 1211 -49.30 12.82 15.34
N GLN A 1212 -50.04 13.92 15.74
CA GLN A 1212 -51.53 13.89 15.63
C GLN A 1212 -51.97 13.90 14.16
N GLU A 1213 -51.34 14.70 13.39
CA GLU A 1213 -51.68 14.75 11.95
C GLU A 1213 -51.37 13.40 11.27
N ARG A 1214 -50.25 12.84 11.66
CA ARG A 1214 -49.87 11.53 11.08
C ARG A 1214 -50.86 10.44 11.54
N ILE A 1215 -51.33 10.54 12.80
CA ILE A 1215 -52.36 9.58 13.27
C ILE A 1215 -53.65 9.77 12.47
N GLU A 1216 -53.98 11.10 12.11
CA GLU A 1216 -55.20 11.35 11.32
C GLU A 1216 -55.06 10.78 9.90
N GLU A 1217 -53.84 10.87 9.36
CA GLU A 1217 -53.59 10.31 8.00
C GLU A 1217 -53.63 8.78 8.03
N MET A 1218 -53.16 8.19 9.18
CA MET A 1218 -53.14 6.72 9.30
C MET A 1218 -54.55 6.19 9.57
N LYS A 1219 -55.39 7.03 10.23
CA LYS A 1219 -56.79 6.63 10.48
C LYS A 1219 -57.59 6.60 9.18
N LYS A 1220 -57.11 7.39 8.15
CA LYS A 1220 -57.81 7.36 6.84
C LYS A 1220 -57.57 6.03 6.11
N LEU A 1221 -56.58 5.26 6.67
CA LEU A 1221 -56.19 3.98 6.02
C LEU A 1221 -56.87 2.80 6.72
N VAL A 1222 -57.63 3.06 7.94
CA VAL A 1222 -58.40 2.04 8.69
C VAL A 1222 -59.84 2.04 8.18
N LYS A 1223 -60.24 1.34 7.07
CA LYS A 1223 -61.68 1.07 6.88
C LYS A 1223 -62.11 -0.16 7.70
#